data_AF-A0A2D7HFD4-F1
#
_entry.id   AF-A0A2D7HFD4-F1
#
_cell.length_a   1.000
_cell.length_b   1.000
_cell.length_c   1.000
_cell.angle_alpha   90.00
_cell.angle_beta   90.00
_cell.angle_gamma   90.00
#
_symmetry.space_group_name_H-M   'P 1'
#
loop_
_entity.id
_entity.type
_entity.pdbx_description
1 polymer ?
#
loop_
_entity_poly.entity_id
_entity_poly.type
_entity_poly.pdbx_seq_one_letter_code
_entity_poly.pdbx_strand_id
1 'polypeptide(L)'
;MMRWNLLIIGFLIVVFNHNVGWNRVGLAMEAAQDSEQTDSEQTDSEQTDSEQTDSEQTGEKPDSEVGGATDSDAAIEDAETIGADGDFSDGGESVEVDPDAVKIAIENYKKLNESAKQELPWDYSPYKVLIWLVSDNPEISVSTIEQPLRKFLDRDYSAIWRVTIANAPRAVATAAQRNMAGMDYDTITAADPVLAVKRDHKDAIRIRVAENVAQYIQEIYGTRGRILEVKQRSALLGDKTVSGVGPKLKAVDGDAIAVSELWADEKTEAVLVSRGTARALDEPEAKVILPKLANLVSRAVEAYDKIFIVRLEANEVPTKVSVVEMDTLMQHFGPVAETEGGTRHTLPTTIGKTITRAFAPVVRVDNAGARSATGLLRASGLIMDENSPAKLKAGDVLEPMTRKNDRNGRPFVIGPIDWAFLNVTGFEGRNVKMDFYSGRAGGLQGRKNKRTFRMALKVRPFQEASTVRLHLQRDPSTPMIGYELYEKELKSTKMTFIGRTDWDGRLRIEPTKDPFRLLYVKNGGAVLARLPIVPGLHEFDVADLSGDDTRLQAEAYIRGVQNAIIDLVAVRALFEARIELRLERGEFDKAQTLMEALRNQPSNEQLANDMGKRQTYFNNLLARSANQRAKVDQMFGITRELLTTHINGKLVRDLEAKVIAAKKKAGKTPK
;
A
#
# COMPACT_ATOMS: atom_id res chain seq x y z
N MET A 1 16.03 -38.01 53.10
CA MET A 1 16.81 -37.18 52.16
C MET A 1 16.41 -37.35 50.68
N MET A 2 16.06 -38.54 50.19
CA MET A 2 15.59 -38.74 48.78
C MET A 2 14.39 -37.89 48.34
N ARG A 3 13.44 -37.59 49.24
CA ARG A 3 12.27 -36.73 48.93
C ARG A 3 12.63 -35.25 48.71
N TRP A 4 13.79 -34.79 49.17
CA TRP A 4 14.21 -33.39 49.05
C TRP A 4 14.92 -33.11 47.72
N ASN A 5 15.70 -34.07 47.22
CA ASN A 5 16.37 -33.95 45.91
C ASN A 5 15.38 -34.10 44.73
N LEU A 6 14.31 -34.88 44.86
CA LEU A 6 13.22 -34.94 43.86
C LEU A 6 12.41 -33.63 43.81
N LEU A 7 12.25 -32.94 44.94
CA LEU A 7 11.62 -31.62 45.01
C LEU A 7 12.48 -30.54 44.33
N ILE A 8 13.81 -30.62 44.44
CA ILE A 8 14.75 -29.69 43.77
C ILE A 8 14.74 -29.89 42.25
N ILE A 9 14.64 -31.15 41.76
CA ILE A 9 14.51 -31.43 40.33
C ILE A 9 13.16 -30.93 39.80
N GLY A 10 12.06 -31.12 40.54
CA GLY A 10 10.76 -30.55 40.20
C GLY A 10 10.75 -29.02 40.20
N PHE A 11 11.43 -28.39 41.16
CA PHE A 11 11.55 -26.93 41.26
C PHE A 11 12.43 -26.35 40.14
N LEU A 12 13.50 -27.04 39.74
CA LEU A 12 14.35 -26.66 38.61
C LEU A 12 13.60 -26.72 37.28
N ILE A 13 12.74 -27.73 37.07
CA ILE A 13 11.91 -27.84 35.87
C ILE A 13 10.86 -26.71 35.81
N VAL A 14 10.23 -26.37 36.94
CA VAL A 14 9.23 -25.27 37.01
C VAL A 14 9.88 -23.90 36.86
N VAL A 15 11.05 -23.67 37.48
CA VAL A 15 11.80 -22.41 37.35
C VAL A 15 12.39 -22.24 35.95
N PHE A 16 12.83 -23.32 35.29
CA PHE A 16 13.24 -23.26 33.88
C PHE A 16 12.07 -22.91 32.96
N ASN A 17 10.88 -23.46 33.20
CA ASN A 17 9.70 -23.16 32.39
C ASN A 17 9.17 -21.72 32.60
N HIS A 18 9.41 -21.11 33.77
CA HIS A 18 9.04 -19.72 34.05
C HIS A 18 10.09 -18.69 33.59
N ASN A 19 11.36 -19.06 33.50
CA ASN A 19 12.43 -18.14 33.05
C ASN A 19 12.59 -18.10 31.51
N VAL A 20 11.96 -19.03 30.78
CA VAL A 20 11.77 -18.97 29.33
C VAL A 20 10.59 -18.04 29.01
N GLY A 21 10.89 -16.74 29.09
CA GLY A 21 10.37 -15.66 28.24
C GLY A 21 8.90 -15.68 27.82
N TRP A 22 8.00 -15.22 28.69
CA TRP A 22 6.78 -14.50 28.27
C TRP A 22 6.69 -13.07 28.83
N ASN A 23 7.29 -12.76 29.99
CA ASN A 23 7.24 -11.40 30.57
C ASN A 23 8.44 -10.49 30.26
N ARG A 24 9.64 -11.03 30.00
CA ARG A 24 10.84 -10.20 29.78
C ARG A 24 10.96 -9.63 28.35
N VAL A 25 10.31 -10.23 27.36
CA VAL A 25 10.21 -9.68 26.00
C VAL A 25 9.23 -8.50 25.95
N GLY A 26 8.20 -8.50 26.81
CA GLY A 26 7.31 -7.35 27.00
C GLY A 26 8.03 -6.14 27.61
N LEU A 27 8.78 -6.36 28.70
CA LEU A 27 9.54 -5.30 29.38
C LEU A 27 10.69 -4.71 28.55
N ALA A 28 11.35 -5.52 27.71
CA ALA A 28 12.38 -5.02 26.79
C ALA A 28 11.80 -4.20 25.62
N MET A 29 10.53 -4.41 25.26
CA MET A 29 9.82 -3.57 24.28
C MET A 29 9.29 -2.27 24.88
N GLU A 30 9.02 -2.24 26.19
CA GLU A 30 8.58 -1.06 26.94
C GLU A 30 9.76 -0.10 27.19
N ALA A 31 10.93 -0.63 27.58
CA ALA A 31 12.14 0.16 27.78
C ALA A 31 12.72 0.78 26.49
N ALA A 32 12.48 0.17 25.32
CA ALA A 32 12.85 0.74 24.02
C ALA A 32 11.82 1.77 23.50
N GLN A 33 10.63 1.86 24.11
CA GLN A 33 9.64 2.90 23.81
C GLN A 33 9.80 4.12 24.73
N ASP A 34 10.25 3.93 25.97
CA ASP A 34 10.45 5.04 26.92
C ASP A 34 11.74 5.85 26.66
N SER A 35 12.75 5.28 26.00
CA SER A 35 14.00 5.98 25.69
C SER A 35 13.93 6.99 24.54
N GLU A 36 12.80 7.09 23.83
CA GLU A 36 12.54 8.13 22.82
C GLU A 36 11.66 9.28 23.37
N GLN A 37 11.29 9.24 24.66
CA GLN A 37 10.36 10.19 25.28
C GLN A 37 11.02 11.20 26.23
N THR A 38 12.35 11.21 26.35
CA THR A 38 13.09 12.18 27.17
C THR A 38 14.16 12.89 26.36
N ASP A 39 13.76 13.88 25.56
CA ASP A 39 14.61 15.01 25.15
C ASP A 39 13.72 16.09 24.52
N SER A 40 12.79 16.63 25.31
CA SER A 40 12.22 17.96 25.06
C SER A 40 11.39 18.39 26.26
N GLU A 41 12.02 19.02 27.26
CA GLU A 41 11.46 20.18 27.97
C GLU A 41 12.41 20.71 29.07
N GLN A 42 12.38 22.04 29.23
CA GLN A 42 13.11 22.94 30.14
C GLN A 42 14.48 23.45 29.65
N THR A 43 14.75 24.77 29.52
CA THR A 43 14.08 25.97 30.07
C THR A 43 14.55 27.25 29.33
N ASP A 44 13.66 28.24 29.23
CA ASP A 44 13.93 29.65 28.93
C ASP A 44 14.81 30.33 30.02
N SER A 45 15.75 31.21 29.62
CA SER A 45 15.65 32.67 29.86
C SER A 45 16.95 33.43 29.55
N GLU A 46 16.77 34.57 28.85
CA GLU A 46 17.53 35.83 28.87
C GLU A 46 19.08 35.84 28.85
N GLN A 47 19.65 36.39 27.76
CA GLN A 47 20.50 37.58 27.88
C GLN A 47 20.71 38.28 26.53
N THR A 48 20.49 39.59 26.56
CA THR A 48 20.94 40.62 25.62
C THR A 48 22.45 40.58 25.40
N ASP A 49 22.91 40.72 24.16
CA ASP A 49 23.83 41.82 23.84
C ASP A 49 23.97 42.07 22.34
N SER A 50 24.12 43.36 22.08
CA SER A 50 24.39 44.04 20.83
C SER A 50 25.66 43.57 20.13
N GLU A 51 25.64 43.47 18.80
CA GLU A 51 26.75 44.00 18.02
C GLU A 51 26.29 44.50 16.65
N GLN A 52 26.66 45.74 16.42
CA GLN A 52 26.36 46.62 15.31
C GLN A 52 27.60 46.64 14.42
N THR A 53 27.45 46.48 13.10
CA THR A 53 28.36 47.08 12.11
C THR A 53 27.64 47.15 10.76
N ASP A 54 27.17 48.36 10.44
CA ASP A 54 27.47 49.16 9.25
C ASP A 54 27.95 48.41 7.98
N SER A 55 27.64 48.81 6.76
CA SER A 55 26.77 49.80 6.13
C SER A 55 27.17 49.70 4.66
N GLU A 56 26.24 49.59 3.71
CA GLU A 56 26.36 50.33 2.44
C GLU A 56 25.02 50.36 1.71
N GLN A 57 24.38 51.52 1.83
CA GLN A 57 23.30 51.96 0.96
C GLN A 57 23.90 52.44 -0.36
N THR A 58 23.39 51.93 -1.48
CA THR A 58 23.14 52.76 -2.66
C THR A 58 21.69 52.55 -3.05
N GLY A 59 20.93 53.64 -3.01
CA GLY A 59 19.54 53.67 -3.44
C GLY A 59 19.46 54.09 -4.89
N GLU A 60 18.54 53.49 -5.62
CA GLU A 60 17.77 54.17 -6.66
C GLU A 60 16.36 53.57 -6.70
N LYS A 61 15.38 54.46 -6.83
CA LYS A 61 13.92 54.22 -6.73
C LYS A 61 13.33 53.75 -8.07
N PRO A 62 12.05 53.34 -8.10
CA PRO A 62 11.56 52.21 -8.87
C PRO A 62 10.85 52.60 -10.17
N ASP A 63 10.69 51.64 -11.07
CA ASP A 63 9.58 51.63 -12.02
C ASP A 63 9.32 50.21 -12.56
N SER A 64 8.07 50.00 -12.97
CA SER A 64 7.48 48.85 -13.67
C SER A 64 6.88 47.71 -12.82
N GLU A 65 5.59 47.91 -12.53
CA GLU A 65 4.57 46.90 -12.36
C GLU A 65 4.64 45.84 -13.46
N VAL A 66 4.62 44.54 -13.09
CA VAL A 66 4.29 43.45 -14.01
C VAL A 66 3.03 42.79 -13.48
N GLY A 67 1.94 43.07 -14.20
CA GLY A 67 0.58 42.65 -13.90
C GLY A 67 0.38 41.14 -13.90
N GLY A 68 -0.50 40.71 -13.01
CA GLY A 68 -1.03 39.36 -12.93
C GLY A 68 -1.81 38.98 -14.18
N ALA A 69 -1.68 37.73 -14.57
CA ALA A 69 -2.48 37.10 -15.61
C ALA A 69 -3.95 37.07 -15.16
N THR A 70 -4.77 37.89 -15.80
CA THR A 70 -6.22 37.91 -15.65
C THR A 70 -6.87 36.77 -16.43
N ASP A 71 -7.90 36.22 -15.82
CA ASP A 71 -8.83 35.21 -16.34
C ASP A 71 -9.32 35.51 -17.75
N SER A 72 -9.25 34.51 -18.63
CA SER A 72 -9.86 34.54 -19.95
C SER A 72 -11.28 33.95 -19.89
N ASP A 73 -12.21 34.71 -19.31
CA ASP A 73 -13.67 34.53 -19.42
C ASP A 73 -14.25 35.73 -20.17
N ALA A 74 -13.92 35.86 -21.46
CA ALA A 74 -14.55 36.81 -22.39
C ALA A 74 -14.17 36.48 -23.84
N ALA A 75 -14.80 35.47 -24.42
CA ALA A 75 -14.78 35.24 -25.87
C ALA A 75 -15.95 34.33 -26.30
N ILE A 76 -17.17 34.64 -25.87
CA ILE A 76 -18.40 34.09 -26.48
C ILE A 76 -19.48 35.19 -26.44
N GLU A 77 -19.26 36.25 -27.18
CA GLU A 77 -20.28 37.22 -27.60
C GLU A 77 -19.60 38.01 -28.72
N ASP A 78 -19.91 37.63 -29.97
CA ASP A 78 -19.71 38.37 -31.23
C ASP A 78 -19.58 37.35 -32.38
N ALA A 79 -20.71 36.75 -32.74
CA ALA A 79 -20.85 35.98 -33.97
C ALA A 79 -22.18 36.33 -34.64
N GLU A 80 -22.39 37.61 -34.94
CA GLU A 80 -23.31 38.03 -35.99
C GLU A 80 -22.61 39.04 -36.90
N THR A 81 -22.72 38.77 -38.21
CA THR A 81 -22.35 39.63 -39.35
C THR A 81 -20.86 39.82 -39.69
N ILE A 82 -20.30 38.94 -40.53
CA ILE A 82 -19.40 39.39 -41.61
C ILE A 82 -19.78 38.65 -42.90
N GLY A 83 -20.00 39.45 -43.95
CA GLY A 83 -20.55 39.07 -45.23
C GLY A 83 -19.60 38.31 -46.15
N ALA A 84 -20.21 37.94 -47.27
CA ALA A 84 -19.65 37.22 -48.40
C ALA A 84 -18.43 37.89 -49.03
N ASP A 85 -17.69 37.05 -49.77
CA ASP A 85 -16.64 37.32 -50.75
C ASP A 85 -15.20 37.27 -50.22
N GLY A 86 -14.65 36.06 -50.31
CA GLY A 86 -13.23 35.74 -50.10
C GLY A 86 -12.97 34.30 -50.53
N ASP A 87 -12.76 34.11 -51.83
CA ASP A 87 -12.42 32.83 -52.47
C ASP A 87 -11.07 32.32 -51.93
N PHE A 88 -11.13 31.40 -50.96
CA PHE A 88 -10.01 30.58 -50.51
C PHE A 88 -10.27 29.15 -50.95
N SER A 89 -9.69 28.80 -52.11
CA SER A 89 -9.55 27.42 -52.55
C SER A 89 -8.45 26.74 -51.71
N ASP A 90 -8.84 26.07 -50.63
CA ASP A 90 -8.05 24.98 -50.09
C ASP A 90 -8.98 23.80 -49.79
N GLY A 91 -8.57 22.61 -50.22
CA GLY A 91 -9.35 21.38 -50.27
C GLY A 91 -9.63 20.79 -48.88
N GLY A 92 -10.25 21.56 -48.00
CA GLY A 92 -10.73 21.12 -46.70
C GLY A 92 -11.97 20.26 -46.89
N GLU A 93 -11.79 18.96 -46.72
CA GLU A 93 -12.88 18.00 -46.48
C GLU A 93 -13.77 18.58 -45.36
N SER A 94 -14.94 19.11 -45.73
CA SER A 94 -15.87 19.71 -44.79
C SER A 94 -16.38 18.60 -43.88
N VAL A 95 -15.90 18.58 -42.63
CA VAL A 95 -16.38 17.63 -41.63
C VAL A 95 -17.82 18.01 -41.30
N GLU A 96 -18.79 17.33 -41.93
CA GLU A 96 -20.19 17.41 -41.53
C GLU A 96 -20.34 16.74 -40.16
N VAL A 97 -20.83 17.51 -39.18
CA VAL A 97 -21.05 17.04 -37.81
C VAL A 97 -22.52 17.22 -37.47
N ASP A 98 -23.13 16.19 -36.88
CA ASP A 98 -24.51 16.21 -36.40
C ASP A 98 -24.74 17.36 -35.38
N PRO A 99 -25.67 18.30 -35.62
CA PRO A 99 -25.96 19.42 -34.72
C PRO A 99 -26.34 18.99 -33.29
N ASP A 100 -27.05 17.88 -33.13
CA ASP A 100 -27.44 17.37 -31.81
C ASP A 100 -26.22 16.82 -31.06
N ALA A 101 -25.33 16.12 -31.76
CA ALA A 101 -24.06 15.65 -31.22
C ALA A 101 -23.14 16.81 -30.81
N VAL A 102 -23.10 17.90 -31.59
CA VAL A 102 -22.38 19.13 -31.25
C VAL A 102 -22.93 19.75 -29.97
N LYS A 103 -24.26 19.91 -29.87
CA LYS A 103 -24.89 20.48 -28.67
C LYS A 103 -24.58 19.65 -27.42
N ILE A 104 -24.71 18.33 -27.51
CA ILE A 104 -24.37 17.39 -26.42
C ILE A 104 -22.89 17.47 -26.06
N ALA A 105 -22.00 17.49 -27.05
CA ALA A 105 -20.55 17.53 -26.82
C ALA A 105 -20.10 18.86 -26.18
N ILE A 106 -20.63 20.00 -26.63
CA ILE A 106 -20.37 21.31 -26.03
C ILE A 106 -20.89 21.34 -24.59
N GLU A 107 -22.12 20.86 -24.35
CA GLU A 107 -22.70 20.83 -23.00
C GLU A 107 -21.88 19.93 -22.07
N ASN A 108 -21.48 18.74 -22.53
CA ASN A 108 -20.62 17.83 -21.77
C ASN A 108 -19.25 18.44 -21.51
N TYR A 109 -18.63 19.06 -22.51
CA TYR A 109 -17.33 19.71 -22.35
C TYR A 109 -17.38 20.92 -21.42
N LYS A 110 -18.43 21.73 -21.48
CA LYS A 110 -18.68 22.82 -20.51
C LYS A 110 -18.88 22.25 -19.10
N LYS A 111 -19.69 21.20 -18.92
CA LYS A 111 -19.86 20.52 -17.63
C LYS A 111 -18.54 19.96 -17.07
N LEU A 112 -17.67 19.44 -17.94
CA LEU A 112 -16.36 18.91 -17.56
C LEU A 112 -15.37 20.03 -17.16
N ASN A 113 -15.47 21.22 -17.78
CA ASN A 113 -14.52 22.32 -17.59
C ASN A 113 -15.03 23.47 -16.69
N GLU A 114 -16.30 23.49 -16.30
CA GLU A 114 -16.81 24.40 -15.26
C GLU A 114 -16.22 24.01 -13.89
N SER A 115 -14.99 24.46 -13.65
CA SER A 115 -14.27 24.32 -12.38
C SER A 115 -14.16 25.68 -11.67
N ALA A 116 -15.29 26.37 -11.47
CA ALA A 116 -15.34 27.60 -10.68
C ALA A 116 -16.74 27.85 -10.10
N LYS A 117 -17.23 26.98 -9.22
CA LYS A 117 -18.40 27.29 -8.39
C LYS A 117 -18.08 26.92 -6.95
N GLN A 118 -18.04 27.96 -6.10
CA GLN A 118 -17.79 27.98 -4.64
C GLN A 118 -17.21 26.69 -4.06
N GLU A 119 -15.96 26.71 -3.59
CA GLU A 119 -15.41 25.63 -2.76
C GLU A 119 -16.25 25.47 -1.50
N LEU A 120 -17.27 24.61 -1.60
CA LEU A 120 -18.05 24.20 -0.44
C LEU A 120 -17.12 23.50 0.54
N PRO A 121 -17.33 23.68 1.85
CA PRO A 121 -16.64 22.89 2.87
C PRO A 121 -16.75 21.39 2.57
N TRP A 122 -15.69 20.63 2.86
CA TRP A 122 -15.60 19.20 2.51
C TRP A 122 -16.78 18.37 3.03
N ASP A 123 -17.30 18.70 4.21
CA ASP A 123 -18.47 18.09 4.83
C ASP A 123 -19.81 18.48 4.16
N TYR A 124 -19.86 19.52 3.34
CA TYR A 124 -21.05 19.96 2.59
C TYR A 124 -20.89 19.86 1.08
N SER A 125 -19.78 19.31 0.60
CA SER A 125 -19.49 19.23 -0.83
C SER A 125 -19.96 17.88 -1.39
N PRO A 126 -20.98 17.82 -2.25
CA PRO A 126 -21.44 16.59 -2.87
C PRO A 126 -20.35 15.95 -3.75
N TYR A 127 -20.46 14.65 -4.00
CA TYR A 127 -19.65 13.96 -5.00
C TYR A 127 -20.18 14.27 -6.40
N LYS A 128 -19.30 14.66 -7.31
CA LYS A 128 -19.55 14.57 -8.75
C LYS A 128 -19.34 13.11 -9.17
N VAL A 129 -20.42 12.44 -9.59
CA VAL A 129 -20.39 11.01 -9.92
C VAL A 129 -20.71 10.81 -11.40
N LEU A 130 -19.86 10.06 -12.10
CA LEU A 130 -20.11 9.59 -13.45
C LEU A 130 -20.38 8.09 -13.43
N ILE A 131 -21.43 7.64 -14.11
CA ILE A 131 -21.74 6.22 -14.29
C ILE A 131 -21.59 5.92 -15.78
N TRP A 132 -20.60 5.11 -16.12
CA TRP A 132 -20.39 4.57 -17.45
C TRP A 132 -21.07 3.22 -17.60
N LEU A 133 -22.00 3.14 -18.54
CA LEU A 133 -22.69 1.90 -18.89
C LEU A 133 -21.94 1.17 -20.01
N VAL A 134 -21.68 -0.11 -19.79
CA VAL A 134 -21.11 -1.07 -20.76
C VAL A 134 -22.10 -2.22 -20.88
N SER A 135 -22.73 -2.39 -22.03
CA SER A 135 -23.63 -3.53 -22.27
C SER A 135 -23.17 -4.30 -23.51
N ASP A 136 -23.29 -5.62 -23.42
CA ASP A 136 -23.17 -6.57 -24.53
C ASP A 136 -24.46 -6.70 -25.37
N ASN A 137 -25.56 -6.05 -24.94
CA ASN A 137 -26.84 -6.06 -25.62
C ASN A 137 -27.19 -4.64 -26.12
N PRO A 138 -27.31 -4.42 -27.44
CA PRO A 138 -27.59 -3.11 -28.01
C PRO A 138 -28.98 -2.55 -27.65
N GLU A 139 -29.93 -3.38 -27.23
CA GLU A 139 -31.24 -2.93 -26.75
C GLU A 139 -31.18 -2.24 -25.38
N ILE A 140 -30.07 -2.42 -24.66
CA ILE A 140 -29.83 -1.86 -23.35
C ILE A 140 -28.90 -0.67 -23.50
N SER A 141 -29.50 0.51 -23.53
CA SER A 141 -28.79 1.79 -23.65
C SER A 141 -29.03 2.67 -22.43
N VAL A 142 -28.20 3.71 -22.28
CA VAL A 142 -28.41 4.74 -21.26
C VAL A 142 -29.82 5.35 -21.34
N SER A 143 -30.34 5.61 -22.54
CA SER A 143 -31.69 6.20 -22.69
C SER A 143 -32.79 5.32 -22.10
N THR A 144 -32.61 4.00 -22.06
CA THR A 144 -33.58 3.07 -21.45
C THR A 144 -33.46 2.93 -19.94
N ILE A 145 -32.28 3.20 -19.36
CA ILE A 145 -31.97 2.94 -17.94
C ILE A 145 -31.91 4.23 -17.11
N GLU A 146 -31.56 5.37 -17.71
CA GLU A 146 -31.17 6.58 -16.99
C GLU A 146 -32.21 7.05 -15.97
N GLN A 147 -33.46 7.26 -16.39
CA GLN A 147 -34.50 7.79 -15.52
C GLN A 147 -34.83 6.83 -14.35
N PRO A 148 -35.12 5.54 -14.58
CA PRO A 148 -35.35 4.59 -13.48
C PRO A 148 -34.16 4.45 -12.52
N LEU A 149 -32.92 4.42 -13.05
CA LEU A 149 -31.72 4.30 -12.24
C LEU A 149 -31.48 5.55 -11.40
N ARG A 150 -31.63 6.74 -11.99
CA ARG A 150 -31.53 8.02 -11.28
C ARG A 150 -32.54 8.08 -10.14
N LYS A 151 -33.80 7.73 -10.41
CA LYS A 151 -34.85 7.68 -9.39
C LYS A 151 -34.50 6.72 -8.23
N PHE A 152 -33.89 5.58 -8.54
CA PHE A 152 -33.42 4.65 -7.51
C PHE A 152 -32.30 5.27 -6.65
N LEU A 153 -31.28 5.85 -7.29
CA LEU A 153 -30.13 6.44 -6.60
C LEU A 153 -30.51 7.69 -5.79
N ASP A 154 -31.42 8.52 -6.29
CA ASP A 154 -31.84 9.76 -5.61
C ASP A 154 -32.46 9.49 -4.22
N ARG A 155 -33.01 8.29 -3.99
CA ARG A 155 -33.52 7.86 -2.68
C ARG A 155 -32.46 7.98 -1.59
N ASP A 156 -31.24 7.50 -1.88
CA ASP A 156 -30.16 7.41 -0.89
C ASP A 156 -29.13 8.53 -1.07
N TYR A 157 -29.02 9.09 -2.28
CA TYR A 157 -27.89 9.94 -2.69
C TYR A 157 -28.26 11.34 -3.20
N SER A 158 -29.54 11.72 -3.31
CA SER A 158 -29.95 13.00 -3.94
C SER A 158 -29.23 14.24 -3.38
N ALA A 159 -29.03 14.32 -2.06
CA ALA A 159 -28.31 15.43 -1.45
C ALA A 159 -26.79 15.34 -1.68
N ILE A 160 -26.23 14.13 -1.67
CA ILE A 160 -24.79 13.88 -1.59
C ILE A 160 -24.12 13.62 -2.94
N TRP A 161 -24.86 13.26 -4.00
CA TRP A 161 -24.33 13.01 -5.33
C TRP A 161 -24.86 14.00 -6.37
N ARG A 162 -24.04 14.27 -7.38
CA ARG A 162 -24.41 14.90 -8.63
C ARG A 162 -24.09 13.91 -9.74
N VAL A 163 -25.10 13.15 -10.15
CA VAL A 163 -24.93 11.98 -11.01
C VAL A 163 -25.08 12.35 -12.49
N THR A 164 -24.11 11.93 -13.30
CA THR A 164 -24.18 11.86 -14.76
C THR A 164 -24.15 10.39 -15.18
N ILE A 165 -25.03 9.98 -16.09
CA ILE A 165 -25.06 8.62 -16.64
C ILE A 165 -24.77 8.73 -18.14
N ALA A 166 -23.80 7.97 -18.63
CA ALA A 166 -23.37 8.03 -20.02
C ALA A 166 -22.90 6.65 -20.51
N ASN A 167 -22.86 6.47 -21.83
CA ASN A 167 -22.26 5.27 -22.41
C ASN A 167 -20.75 5.35 -22.16
N ALA A 168 -20.14 4.22 -21.82
CA ALA A 168 -18.70 4.16 -21.67
C ALA A 168 -18.02 4.45 -23.03
N PRO A 169 -16.95 5.25 -23.06
CA PRO A 169 -16.09 5.34 -24.23
C PRO A 169 -15.61 3.95 -24.67
N ARG A 170 -15.47 3.71 -25.98
CA ARG A 170 -15.16 2.37 -26.54
C ARG A 170 -13.95 1.69 -25.88
N ALA A 171 -12.91 2.47 -25.57
CA ALA A 171 -11.72 1.96 -24.89
C ALA A 171 -12.03 1.43 -23.48
N VAL A 172 -12.81 2.18 -22.71
CA VAL A 172 -13.28 1.79 -21.37
C VAL A 172 -14.18 0.56 -21.45
N ALA A 173 -15.13 0.54 -22.40
CA ALA A 173 -16.01 -0.60 -22.62
C ALA A 173 -15.22 -1.88 -22.94
N THR A 174 -14.23 -1.78 -23.82
CA THR A 174 -13.36 -2.91 -24.19
C THR A 174 -12.53 -3.40 -23.00
N ALA A 175 -11.97 -2.48 -22.20
CA ALA A 175 -11.21 -2.83 -21.01
C ALA A 175 -12.10 -3.55 -19.96
N ALA A 176 -13.30 -3.02 -19.71
CA ALA A 176 -14.25 -3.59 -18.77
C ALA A 176 -14.76 -4.99 -19.17
N GLN A 177 -14.97 -5.23 -20.47
CA GLN A 177 -15.33 -6.55 -20.99
C GLN A 177 -14.19 -7.57 -20.88
N ARG A 178 -12.93 -7.15 -21.03
CA ARG A 178 -11.77 -8.04 -20.95
C ARG A 178 -11.38 -8.43 -19.53
N ASN A 179 -11.20 -7.44 -18.67
CA ASN A 179 -10.77 -7.65 -17.29
C ASN A 179 -11.12 -6.43 -16.44
N MET A 180 -12.33 -6.43 -15.85
CA MET A 180 -12.77 -5.33 -14.99
C MET A 180 -11.95 -5.21 -13.70
N ALA A 181 -11.50 -6.32 -13.12
CA ALA A 181 -10.77 -6.32 -11.85
C ALA A 181 -9.34 -5.77 -11.98
N GLY A 182 -8.71 -5.93 -13.15
CA GLY A 182 -7.37 -5.43 -13.44
C GLY A 182 -7.33 -4.05 -14.11
N MET A 183 -8.42 -3.28 -14.08
CA MET A 183 -8.45 -1.94 -14.67
C MET A 183 -7.66 -0.95 -13.81
N ASP A 184 -6.91 -0.09 -14.47
CA ASP A 184 -6.24 1.06 -13.87
C ASP A 184 -6.43 2.32 -14.73
N TYR A 185 -5.94 3.46 -14.24
CA TYR A 185 -6.04 4.76 -14.94
C TYR A 185 -5.39 4.71 -16.32
N ASP A 186 -4.30 3.96 -16.45
CA ASP A 186 -3.51 3.89 -17.66
C ASP A 186 -4.22 3.09 -18.74
N THR A 187 -4.86 1.98 -18.35
CA THR A 187 -5.66 1.14 -19.23
C THR A 187 -6.87 1.90 -19.78
N ILE A 188 -7.59 2.67 -18.96
CA ILE A 188 -8.78 3.40 -19.42
C ILE A 188 -8.44 4.63 -20.28
N THR A 189 -7.29 5.28 -20.03
CA THR A 189 -6.86 6.46 -20.79
C THR A 189 -5.91 6.13 -21.93
N ALA A 190 -5.51 4.86 -22.12
CA ALA A 190 -4.54 4.44 -23.12
C ALA A 190 -4.91 4.90 -24.55
N ALA A 191 -6.20 4.88 -24.87
CA ALA A 191 -6.69 5.26 -26.19
C ALA A 191 -6.84 6.78 -26.40
N ASP A 192 -6.70 7.59 -25.34
CA ASP A 192 -6.83 9.04 -25.48
C ASP A 192 -5.79 9.56 -26.50
N PRO A 193 -6.20 10.34 -27.50
CA PRO A 193 -5.27 10.96 -28.44
C PRO A 193 -4.45 12.04 -27.74
N VAL A 194 -3.13 11.99 -27.92
CA VAL A 194 -2.19 12.92 -27.30
C VAL A 194 -1.17 13.42 -28.32
N LEU A 195 -0.69 14.63 -28.09
CA LEU A 195 0.47 15.19 -28.76
C LEU A 195 1.70 14.81 -27.94
N ALA A 196 2.50 13.87 -28.46
CA ALA A 196 3.78 13.49 -27.86
C ALA A 196 4.87 14.39 -28.42
N VAL A 197 5.55 15.14 -27.55
CA VAL A 197 6.64 16.06 -27.92
C VAL A 197 7.92 15.60 -27.26
N LYS A 198 9.05 15.59 -27.98
CA LYS A 198 10.32 15.13 -27.40
C LYS A 198 10.74 16.01 -26.20
N ARG A 199 11.16 15.39 -25.09
CA ARG A 199 11.55 16.16 -23.88
C ARG A 199 12.86 16.92 -24.02
N ASP A 200 13.76 16.48 -24.90
CA ASP A 200 15.03 17.15 -25.23
C ASP A 200 14.86 18.30 -26.23
N HIS A 201 13.64 18.51 -26.77
CA HIS A 201 13.35 19.64 -27.63
C HIS A 201 13.68 20.97 -26.91
N LYS A 202 14.32 21.90 -27.62
CA LYS A 202 14.78 23.20 -27.08
C LYS A 202 13.70 23.98 -26.32
N ASP A 203 12.44 23.87 -26.77
CA ASP A 203 11.28 24.55 -26.19
C ASP A 203 10.40 23.64 -25.30
N ALA A 204 10.84 22.41 -25.01
CA ALA A 204 10.06 21.44 -24.23
C ALA A 204 9.61 22.00 -22.87
N ILE A 205 10.39 22.88 -22.24
CA ILE A 205 10.03 23.54 -20.97
C ILE A 205 8.85 24.50 -21.15
N ARG A 206 8.78 25.19 -22.28
CA ARG A 206 7.72 26.17 -22.64
C ARG A 206 6.43 25.48 -23.09
N ILE A 207 6.53 24.31 -23.71
CA ILE A 207 5.37 23.56 -24.22
C ILE A 207 4.61 22.91 -23.05
N ARG A 208 3.49 23.49 -22.62
CA ARG A 208 2.69 22.98 -21.49
C ARG A 208 1.27 22.59 -21.88
N VAL A 209 0.72 23.25 -22.89
CA VAL A 209 -0.63 23.06 -23.42
C VAL A 209 -0.55 22.91 -24.94
N ALA A 210 -1.63 22.46 -25.56
CA ALA A 210 -1.67 22.21 -27.01
C ALA A 210 -1.45 23.48 -27.83
N GLU A 211 -1.89 24.64 -27.34
CA GLU A 211 -1.64 25.94 -27.97
C GLU A 211 -0.14 26.26 -28.04
N ASN A 212 0.65 25.84 -27.05
CA ASN A 212 2.10 26.02 -27.09
C ASN A 212 2.73 25.08 -28.12
N VAL A 213 2.19 23.88 -28.32
CA VAL A 213 2.63 22.99 -29.41
C VAL A 213 2.42 23.69 -30.76
N ALA A 214 1.26 24.33 -30.94
CA ALA A 214 0.96 25.10 -32.14
C ALA A 214 1.92 26.29 -32.35
N GLN A 215 2.57 26.80 -31.31
CA GLN A 215 3.56 27.88 -31.43
C GLN A 215 4.97 27.36 -31.76
N TYR A 216 5.45 26.36 -31.02
CA TYR A 216 6.87 25.98 -31.01
C TYR A 216 7.23 24.80 -31.92
N ILE A 217 6.29 23.91 -32.22
CA ILE A 217 6.54 22.71 -33.04
C ILE A 217 6.19 23.01 -34.49
N GLN A 218 6.99 22.57 -35.45
CA GLN A 218 6.73 22.83 -36.87
C GLN A 218 5.80 21.78 -37.48
N GLU A 219 6.06 20.51 -37.18
CA GLU A 219 5.41 19.37 -37.83
C GLU A 219 5.03 18.30 -36.80
N ILE A 220 3.83 17.75 -36.95
CA ILE A 220 3.29 16.73 -36.07
C ILE A 220 2.81 15.57 -36.94
N TYR A 221 3.46 14.42 -36.80
CA TYR A 221 3.16 13.26 -37.64
C TYR A 221 2.05 12.40 -37.00
N GLY A 222 1.08 11.95 -37.78
CA GLY A 222 0.01 11.09 -37.31
C GLY A 222 -0.58 10.25 -38.45
N THR A 223 -1.29 9.17 -38.10
CA THR A 223 -2.01 8.40 -39.13
C THR A 223 -3.18 9.22 -39.66
N ARG A 224 -3.54 9.03 -40.93
CA ARG A 224 -4.68 9.73 -41.55
C ARG A 224 -5.97 9.56 -40.74
N GLY A 225 -6.27 8.34 -40.29
CA GLY A 225 -7.44 8.06 -39.46
C GLY A 225 -7.43 8.80 -38.13
N ARG A 226 -6.27 8.88 -37.45
CA ARG A 226 -6.16 9.58 -36.16
C ARG A 226 -6.27 11.09 -36.31
N ILE A 227 -5.71 11.67 -37.37
CA ILE A 227 -5.85 13.11 -37.66
C ILE A 227 -7.32 13.45 -37.92
N LEU A 228 -8.03 12.64 -38.71
CA LEU A 228 -9.46 12.82 -38.95
C LEU A 228 -10.28 12.71 -37.66
N GLU A 229 -10.03 11.68 -36.84
CA GLU A 229 -10.69 11.49 -35.55
C GLU A 229 -10.54 12.71 -34.64
N VAL A 230 -9.32 13.24 -34.52
CA VAL A 230 -9.01 14.39 -33.68
C VAL A 230 -9.66 15.67 -34.22
N LYS A 231 -9.66 15.90 -35.54
CA LYS A 231 -10.36 17.02 -36.16
C LYS A 231 -11.87 16.95 -35.91
N GLN A 232 -12.48 15.77 -36.08
CA GLN A 232 -13.91 15.56 -35.78
C GLN A 232 -14.24 15.86 -34.31
N ARG A 233 -13.44 15.33 -33.37
CA ARG A 233 -13.65 15.52 -31.93
C ARG A 233 -13.40 16.95 -31.46
N SER A 234 -12.54 17.68 -32.16
CA SER A 234 -12.31 19.11 -31.93
C SER A 234 -13.46 19.95 -32.48
N ALA A 235 -13.94 19.63 -33.69
CA ALA A 235 -15.06 20.32 -34.33
C ALA A 235 -16.35 20.22 -33.50
N LEU A 236 -16.56 19.10 -32.80
CA LEU A 236 -17.64 18.94 -31.81
C LEU A 236 -17.63 20.00 -30.70
N LEU A 237 -16.49 20.64 -30.44
CA LEU A 237 -16.34 21.72 -29.45
C LEU A 237 -16.36 23.12 -30.07
N GLY A 238 -16.62 23.23 -31.38
CA GLY A 238 -16.52 24.48 -32.14
C GLY A 238 -15.10 24.87 -32.54
N ASP A 239 -14.08 24.06 -32.24
CA ASP A 239 -12.70 24.30 -32.62
C ASP A 239 -12.32 23.46 -33.85
N LYS A 240 -12.20 24.10 -35.02
CA LYS A 240 -11.77 23.42 -36.26
C LYS A 240 -10.26 23.23 -36.37
N THR A 241 -9.49 23.87 -35.49
CA THR A 241 -8.02 23.96 -35.56
C THR A 241 -7.31 23.00 -34.63
N VAL A 242 -8.02 22.27 -33.76
CA VAL A 242 -7.42 21.35 -32.78
C VAL A 242 -6.44 22.12 -31.88
N SER A 243 -6.91 23.17 -31.22
CA SER A 243 -6.10 24.07 -30.41
C SER A 243 -4.93 24.70 -31.18
N GLY A 244 -5.16 25.01 -32.46
CA GLY A 244 -4.18 25.62 -33.37
C GLY A 244 -3.19 24.66 -34.05
N VAL A 245 -3.16 23.37 -33.68
CA VAL A 245 -2.17 22.42 -34.23
C VAL A 245 -2.56 21.83 -35.58
N GLY A 246 -3.83 21.97 -35.99
CA GLY A 246 -4.41 21.38 -37.20
C GLY A 246 -3.61 21.58 -38.48
N PRO A 247 -3.13 22.80 -38.80
CA PRO A 247 -2.29 23.06 -39.98
C PRO A 247 -0.92 22.36 -39.96
N LYS A 248 -0.45 21.92 -38.79
CA LYS A 248 0.85 21.28 -38.58
C LYS A 248 0.78 19.75 -38.61
N LEU A 249 -0.43 19.18 -38.69
CA LEU A 249 -0.66 17.75 -38.73
C LEU A 249 -0.31 17.20 -40.12
N LYS A 250 0.70 16.33 -40.18
CA LYS A 250 1.11 15.61 -41.39
C LYS A 250 0.69 14.15 -41.31
N ALA A 251 -0.05 13.72 -42.33
CA ALA A 251 -0.43 12.32 -42.47
C ALA A 251 0.78 11.48 -42.87
N VAL A 252 0.95 10.35 -42.19
CA VAL A 252 1.92 9.30 -42.55
C VAL A 252 1.15 8.14 -43.16
N ASP A 253 1.62 7.63 -44.29
CA ASP A 253 1.10 6.42 -44.90
C ASP A 253 1.59 5.21 -44.09
N GLY A 254 0.68 4.53 -43.41
CA GLY A 254 1.00 3.40 -42.52
C GLY A 254 0.07 3.31 -41.32
N ASP A 255 0.45 2.46 -40.36
CA ASP A 255 -0.28 2.25 -39.12
C ASP A 255 0.32 3.07 -37.96
N ALA A 256 -0.16 2.82 -36.74
CA ALA A 256 0.34 3.50 -35.55
C ALA A 256 1.81 3.14 -35.22
N ILE A 257 2.30 1.99 -35.68
CA ILE A 257 3.69 1.56 -35.48
C ILE A 257 4.59 2.42 -36.37
N ALA A 258 4.24 2.59 -37.65
CA ALA A 258 4.99 3.44 -38.57
C ALA A 258 5.14 4.88 -38.06
N VAL A 259 4.09 5.46 -37.45
CA VAL A 259 4.17 6.79 -36.81
C VAL A 259 5.07 6.79 -35.58
N SER A 260 5.11 5.69 -34.83
CA SER A 260 5.95 5.56 -33.64
C SER A 260 7.42 5.37 -34.01
N GLU A 261 7.71 4.67 -35.11
CA GLU A 261 9.07 4.48 -35.62
C GLU A 261 9.72 5.80 -36.05
N LEU A 262 8.93 6.78 -36.51
CA LEU A 262 9.43 8.13 -36.79
C LEU A 262 10.00 8.82 -35.55
N TRP A 263 9.64 8.39 -34.33
CA TRP A 263 10.20 8.98 -33.11
C TRP A 263 11.72 8.90 -33.05
N ALA A 264 12.31 7.84 -33.63
CA ALA A 264 13.75 7.66 -33.69
C ALA A 264 14.46 8.66 -34.62
N ASP A 265 13.74 9.30 -35.56
CA ASP A 265 14.32 10.33 -36.42
C ASP A 265 14.55 11.62 -35.62
N GLU A 266 15.78 12.13 -35.63
CA GLU A 266 16.15 13.40 -35.00
C GLU A 266 15.31 14.58 -35.50
N LYS A 267 14.81 14.52 -36.75
CA LYS A 267 13.98 15.58 -37.34
C LYS A 267 12.54 15.57 -36.84
N THR A 268 12.07 14.47 -36.27
CA THR A 268 10.70 14.38 -35.76
C THR A 268 10.61 15.06 -34.40
N GLU A 269 9.95 16.22 -34.35
CA GLU A 269 9.76 16.99 -33.12
C GLU A 269 8.58 16.48 -32.27
N ALA A 270 7.50 16.04 -32.93
CA ALA A 270 6.28 15.58 -32.29
C ALA A 270 5.48 14.58 -33.13
N VAL A 271 4.69 13.73 -32.45
CA VAL A 271 3.77 12.78 -33.07
C VAL A 271 2.39 12.81 -32.39
N LEU A 272 1.35 12.55 -33.17
CA LEU A 272 -0.03 12.39 -32.71
C LEU A 272 -0.35 10.89 -32.60
N VAL A 273 -0.33 10.39 -31.37
CA VAL A 273 -0.50 8.96 -31.07
C VAL A 273 -1.48 8.74 -29.92
N SER A 274 -1.75 7.49 -29.56
CA SER A 274 -2.49 7.17 -28.33
C SER A 274 -1.62 7.41 -27.10
N ARG A 275 -2.22 7.72 -25.95
CA ARG A 275 -1.49 7.89 -24.69
C ARG A 275 -0.67 6.67 -24.32
N GLY A 276 -1.20 5.46 -24.56
CA GLY A 276 -0.48 4.21 -24.33
C GLY A 276 0.77 4.11 -25.21
N THR A 277 0.65 4.48 -26.49
CA THR A 277 1.79 4.53 -27.42
C THR A 277 2.81 5.58 -27.01
N ALA A 278 2.37 6.78 -26.63
CA ALA A 278 3.27 7.87 -26.23
C ALA A 278 4.15 7.50 -25.02
N ARG A 279 3.68 6.61 -24.14
CA ARG A 279 4.44 6.14 -22.98
C ARG A 279 5.53 5.13 -23.31
N ALA A 280 5.48 4.51 -24.48
CA ALA A 280 6.53 3.62 -24.96
C ALA A 280 7.66 4.39 -25.70
N LEU A 281 7.55 5.72 -25.79
CA LEU A 281 8.52 6.59 -26.46
C LEU A 281 9.50 7.15 -25.42
N ASP A 282 10.61 6.44 -25.20
CA ASP A 282 11.57 6.73 -24.10
C ASP A 282 12.90 7.34 -24.56
N GLU A 283 13.19 7.30 -25.86
CA GLU A 283 14.45 7.79 -26.44
C GLU A 283 14.19 8.81 -27.55
N PRO A 284 14.10 10.11 -27.23
CA PRO A 284 13.99 10.70 -25.89
C PRO A 284 12.57 10.55 -25.30
N GLU A 285 12.44 10.62 -23.97
CA GLU A 285 11.15 10.49 -23.27
C GLU A 285 10.10 11.47 -23.85
N ALA A 286 8.91 10.98 -24.15
CA ALA A 286 7.83 11.81 -24.65
C ALA A 286 7.18 12.66 -23.54
N LYS A 287 7.11 13.97 -23.79
CA LYS A 287 6.23 14.87 -23.07
C LYS A 287 4.82 14.79 -23.65
N VAL A 288 3.91 14.18 -22.89
CA VAL A 288 2.50 14.06 -23.26
C VAL A 288 1.75 15.38 -23.03
N ILE A 289 1.16 15.91 -24.10
CA ILE A 289 0.29 17.09 -24.11
C ILE A 289 -1.12 16.70 -24.59
N LEU A 290 -2.14 17.13 -23.85
CA LEU A 290 -3.54 16.83 -24.16
C LEU A 290 -4.15 17.96 -25.00
N PRO A 291 -4.59 17.67 -26.25
CA PRO A 291 -5.38 18.62 -27.03
C PRO A 291 -6.79 18.82 -26.44
N LYS A 292 -7.43 19.95 -26.74
CA LYS A 292 -8.82 20.20 -26.36
C LYS A 292 -9.75 19.41 -27.26
N LEU A 293 -10.22 18.26 -26.79
CA LEU A 293 -11.09 17.35 -27.55
C LEU A 293 -12.30 16.91 -26.75
N ALA A 294 -13.42 16.71 -27.45
CA ALA A 294 -14.60 16.09 -26.86
C ALA A 294 -14.31 14.63 -26.44
N ASN A 295 -14.99 14.15 -25.40
CA ASN A 295 -15.01 12.74 -24.96
C ASN A 295 -13.65 12.14 -24.56
N LEU A 296 -12.70 12.95 -24.06
CA LEU A 296 -11.45 12.43 -23.49
C LEU A 296 -11.70 11.75 -22.14
N VAL A 297 -11.18 10.53 -21.98
CA VAL A 297 -11.32 9.77 -20.74
C VAL A 297 -10.57 10.48 -19.61
N SER A 298 -9.37 10.98 -19.89
CA SER A 298 -8.57 11.74 -18.92
C SER A 298 -9.29 12.98 -18.38
N ARG A 299 -10.07 13.67 -19.21
CA ARG A 299 -10.87 14.83 -18.82
C ARG A 299 -12.06 14.45 -17.95
N ALA A 300 -12.71 13.32 -18.25
CA ALA A 300 -13.74 12.78 -17.37
C ALA A 300 -13.16 12.46 -15.97
N VAL A 301 -11.97 11.86 -15.90
CA VAL A 301 -11.29 11.61 -14.62
C VAL A 301 -10.97 12.92 -13.88
N GLU A 302 -10.59 13.99 -14.57
CA GLU A 302 -10.32 15.29 -13.94
C GLU A 302 -11.58 15.99 -13.40
N ALA A 303 -12.74 15.80 -14.05
CA ALA A 303 -13.95 16.56 -13.76
C ALA A 303 -14.87 15.96 -12.69
N TYR A 304 -14.80 14.63 -12.48
CA TYR A 304 -15.62 13.90 -11.53
C TYR A 304 -14.80 13.48 -10.31
N ASP A 305 -15.45 13.29 -9.16
CA ASP A 305 -14.80 12.78 -7.94
C ASP A 305 -14.76 11.24 -7.94
N LYS A 306 -15.80 10.61 -8.52
CA LYS A 306 -15.94 9.16 -8.63
C LYS A 306 -16.52 8.77 -9.98
N ILE A 307 -15.99 7.69 -10.54
CA ILE A 307 -16.50 7.08 -11.77
C ILE A 307 -16.87 5.63 -11.47
N PHE A 308 -18.10 5.24 -11.79
CA PHE A 308 -18.54 3.84 -11.76
C PHE A 308 -18.56 3.29 -13.17
N ILE A 309 -17.93 2.14 -13.38
CA ILE A 309 -18.03 1.39 -14.64
C ILE A 309 -18.96 0.21 -14.38
N VAL A 310 -20.10 0.21 -15.06
CA VAL A 310 -21.15 -0.79 -14.93
C VAL A 310 -21.11 -1.67 -16.17
N ARG A 311 -20.69 -2.94 -16.01
CA ARG A 311 -20.77 -3.96 -17.06
C ARG A 311 -22.03 -4.79 -16.89
N LEU A 312 -22.76 -4.91 -17.98
CA LEU A 312 -23.94 -5.74 -18.13
C LEU A 312 -23.64 -6.85 -19.12
N GLU A 313 -23.73 -8.09 -18.64
CA GLU A 313 -23.72 -9.31 -19.44
C GLU A 313 -25.17 -9.78 -19.54
N ALA A 314 -25.92 -9.13 -20.42
CA ALA A 314 -27.36 -9.31 -20.60
C ALA A 314 -27.70 -10.40 -21.62
N ASN A 315 -26.70 -10.92 -22.34
CA ASN A 315 -26.86 -12.14 -23.13
C ASN A 315 -26.76 -13.41 -22.25
N GLU A 316 -26.29 -13.28 -21.00
CA GLU A 316 -26.32 -14.35 -20.00
C GLU A 316 -27.64 -14.33 -19.21
N VAL A 317 -28.16 -15.50 -18.86
CA VAL A 317 -29.39 -15.64 -18.06
C VAL A 317 -29.07 -16.40 -16.77
N PRO A 318 -29.24 -15.79 -15.59
CA PRO A 318 -29.69 -14.42 -15.35
C PRO A 318 -28.65 -13.36 -15.79
N THR A 319 -29.10 -12.15 -16.10
CA THR A 319 -28.22 -11.01 -16.40
C THR A 319 -27.22 -10.82 -15.26
N LYS A 320 -25.93 -10.78 -15.59
CA LYS A 320 -24.87 -10.46 -14.61
C LYS A 320 -24.54 -8.96 -14.66
N VAL A 321 -24.52 -8.34 -13.48
CA VAL A 321 -24.18 -6.93 -13.29
C VAL A 321 -22.91 -6.83 -12.45
N SER A 322 -21.85 -6.31 -13.05
CA SER A 322 -20.56 -6.07 -12.38
C SER A 322 -20.27 -4.57 -12.35
N VAL A 323 -19.89 -4.04 -11.19
CA VAL A 323 -19.59 -2.62 -11.00
C VAL A 323 -18.24 -2.47 -10.33
N VAL A 324 -17.39 -1.63 -10.91
CA VAL A 324 -16.16 -1.15 -10.26
C VAL A 324 -16.24 0.36 -10.06
N GLU A 325 -15.80 0.81 -8.89
CA GLU A 325 -15.64 2.22 -8.57
C GLU A 325 -14.18 2.64 -8.79
N MET A 326 -14.01 3.80 -9.42
CA MET A 326 -12.74 4.53 -9.48
C MET A 326 -12.85 5.83 -8.67
N ASP A 327 -11.98 6.00 -7.67
CA ASP A 327 -11.72 7.29 -7.05
C ASP A 327 -10.75 8.08 -7.93
N THR A 328 -11.19 9.22 -8.45
CA THR A 328 -10.43 9.93 -9.48
C THR A 328 -9.24 10.69 -8.90
N LEU A 329 -9.36 11.19 -7.67
CA LEU A 329 -8.27 11.87 -6.97
C LEU A 329 -7.14 10.88 -6.66
N MET A 330 -7.46 9.68 -6.19
CA MET A 330 -6.45 8.66 -5.90
C MET A 330 -6.13 7.74 -7.07
N GLN A 331 -6.80 7.91 -8.22
CA GLN A 331 -6.70 7.03 -9.39
C GLN A 331 -6.82 5.54 -9.01
N HIS A 332 -7.61 5.26 -7.97
CA HIS A 332 -7.68 3.96 -7.33
C HIS A 332 -8.98 3.28 -7.71
N PHE A 333 -8.87 2.02 -8.14
CA PHE A 333 -10.01 1.15 -8.45
C PHE A 333 -10.31 0.25 -7.26
N GLY A 334 -11.54 0.31 -6.77
CA GLY A 334 -12.02 -0.58 -5.72
C GLY A 334 -12.28 -2.01 -6.21
N PRO A 335 -12.71 -2.91 -5.32
CA PRO A 335 -13.07 -4.27 -5.70
C PRO A 335 -14.34 -4.28 -6.57
N VAL A 336 -14.48 -5.29 -7.43
CA VAL A 336 -15.63 -5.46 -8.30
C VAL A 336 -16.82 -6.00 -7.51
N ALA A 337 -17.90 -5.21 -7.42
CA ALA A 337 -19.15 -5.67 -6.87
C ALA A 337 -19.96 -6.39 -7.94
N GLU A 338 -20.39 -7.62 -7.67
CA GLU A 338 -21.20 -8.41 -8.60
C GLU A 338 -22.57 -8.74 -8.01
N THR A 339 -23.60 -8.67 -8.85
CA THR A 339 -24.94 -9.16 -8.54
C THR A 339 -25.50 -9.88 -9.76
N GLU A 340 -26.07 -11.05 -9.55
CA GLU A 340 -26.81 -11.77 -10.57
C GLU A 340 -28.31 -11.47 -10.43
N GLY A 341 -28.98 -11.30 -11.57
CA GLY A 341 -30.42 -11.15 -11.62
C GLY A 341 -30.88 -9.82 -12.20
N GLY A 342 -32.10 -9.85 -12.72
CA GLY A 342 -32.68 -8.69 -13.37
C GLY A 342 -33.36 -9.10 -14.67
N THR A 343 -34.67 -8.92 -14.70
CA THR A 343 -35.42 -8.75 -15.96
C THR A 343 -35.20 -7.33 -16.48
N ARG A 344 -35.54 -7.05 -17.73
CA ARG A 344 -35.46 -5.70 -18.32
C ARG A 344 -36.06 -4.60 -17.42
N HIS A 345 -37.13 -4.91 -16.69
CA HIS A 345 -37.80 -3.98 -15.77
C HIS A 345 -37.10 -3.80 -14.42
N THR A 346 -36.43 -4.84 -13.92
CA THR A 346 -35.76 -4.81 -12.60
C THR A 346 -34.28 -4.48 -12.70
N LEU A 347 -33.72 -4.51 -13.91
CA LEU A 347 -32.32 -4.22 -14.20
C LEU A 347 -31.84 -2.86 -13.64
N PRO A 348 -32.55 -1.72 -13.79
CA PRO A 348 -32.11 -0.47 -13.17
C PRO A 348 -31.98 -0.55 -11.64
N THR A 349 -32.84 -1.35 -11.00
CA THR A 349 -32.77 -1.59 -9.54
C THR A 349 -31.57 -2.48 -9.19
N THR A 350 -31.29 -3.52 -9.97
CA THR A 350 -30.09 -4.36 -9.78
C THR A 350 -28.81 -3.52 -9.94
N ILE A 351 -28.74 -2.68 -10.98
CA ILE A 351 -27.62 -1.76 -11.21
C ILE A 351 -27.45 -0.82 -10.00
N GLY A 352 -28.53 -0.16 -9.57
CA GLY A 352 -28.48 0.75 -8.42
C GLY A 352 -28.03 0.07 -7.13
N LYS A 353 -28.50 -1.15 -6.85
CA LYS A 353 -28.04 -1.96 -5.69
C LYS A 353 -26.55 -2.29 -5.79
N THR A 354 -26.08 -2.66 -6.98
CA THR A 354 -24.68 -3.04 -7.20
C THR A 354 -23.75 -1.83 -7.10
N ILE A 355 -24.17 -0.66 -7.61
CA ILE A 355 -23.47 0.62 -7.41
C ILE A 355 -23.39 0.96 -5.92
N THR A 356 -24.51 0.84 -5.18
CA THR A 356 -24.50 1.08 -3.72
C THR A 356 -23.58 0.13 -2.97
N ARG A 357 -23.46 -1.12 -3.43
CA ARG A 357 -22.54 -2.12 -2.86
C ARG A 357 -21.08 -1.76 -3.13
N ALA A 358 -20.77 -1.29 -4.34
CA ALA A 358 -19.43 -0.84 -4.74
C ALA A 358 -19.01 0.46 -4.04
N PHE A 359 -19.95 1.37 -3.76
CA PHE A 359 -19.65 2.71 -3.29
C PHE A 359 -18.82 2.74 -1.99
N ALA A 360 -17.66 3.39 -2.03
CA ALA A 360 -16.75 3.63 -0.93
C ALA A 360 -16.73 5.12 -0.51
N PRO A 361 -17.34 5.47 0.64
CA PRO A 361 -17.24 6.82 1.19
C PRO A 361 -15.78 7.22 1.47
N VAL A 362 -15.48 8.50 1.25
CA VAL A 362 -14.12 9.05 1.35
C VAL A 362 -13.97 9.97 2.54
N VAL A 363 -12.92 9.74 3.33
CA VAL A 363 -12.49 10.61 4.43
C VAL A 363 -11.22 11.33 4.02
N ARG A 364 -11.20 12.66 4.18
CA ARG A 364 -9.96 13.43 4.11
C ARG A 364 -9.27 13.35 5.47
N VAL A 365 -8.06 12.80 5.50
CA VAL A 365 -7.27 12.69 6.74
C VAL A 365 -6.60 14.03 7.01
N ASP A 366 -7.05 14.73 8.04
CA ASP A 366 -6.57 16.07 8.39
C ASP A 366 -5.38 16.02 9.35
N ASN A 367 -5.42 15.11 10.33
CA ASN A 367 -4.31 14.85 11.26
C ASN A 367 -3.99 13.35 11.31
N ALA A 368 -2.70 13.02 11.26
CA ALA A 368 -2.22 11.64 11.35
C ALA A 368 -1.07 11.55 12.34
N GLY A 369 -1.31 10.84 13.44
CA GLY A 369 -0.31 10.44 14.42
C GLY A 369 0.31 9.07 14.08
N ALA A 370 1.08 8.52 15.03
CA ALA A 370 1.75 7.23 14.83
C ALA A 370 0.77 6.04 14.92
N ARG A 371 -0.28 6.16 15.74
CA ARG A 371 -1.27 5.11 16.00
C ARG A 371 -2.73 5.56 15.85
N SER A 372 -2.95 6.83 15.52
CA SER A 372 -4.28 7.41 15.41
C SER A 372 -4.34 8.41 14.26
N ALA A 373 -5.54 8.65 13.75
CA ALA A 373 -5.81 9.65 12.73
C ALA A 373 -7.18 10.28 12.96
N THR A 374 -7.33 11.54 12.53
CA THR A 374 -8.62 12.22 12.48
C THR A 374 -8.83 12.83 11.10
N GLY A 375 -10.08 12.86 10.66
CA GLY A 375 -10.43 13.36 9.34
C GLY A 375 -11.89 13.75 9.20
N LEU A 376 -12.24 14.25 8.02
CA LEU A 376 -13.60 14.67 7.67
C LEU A 376 -14.16 13.79 6.56
N LEU A 377 -15.36 13.25 6.80
CA LEU A 377 -16.12 12.50 5.80
C LEU A 377 -16.72 13.47 4.78
N ARG A 378 -16.51 13.20 3.50
CA ARG A 378 -17.06 13.99 2.39
C ARG A 378 -18.59 14.00 2.42
N ALA A 379 -19.19 15.17 2.22
CA ALA A 379 -20.64 15.38 2.22
C ALA A 379 -21.37 14.95 3.52
N SER A 380 -20.65 14.73 4.63
CA SER A 380 -21.22 14.25 5.90
C SER A 380 -22.31 15.14 6.47
N GLY A 381 -22.23 16.46 6.29
CA GLY A 381 -23.25 17.42 6.73
C GLY A 381 -24.53 17.39 5.91
N LEU A 382 -24.56 16.66 4.79
CA LEU A 382 -25.75 16.44 3.95
C LEU A 382 -26.42 15.08 4.20
N ILE A 383 -25.81 14.22 5.03
CA ILE A 383 -26.34 12.90 5.34
C ILE A 383 -27.34 13.02 6.50
N MET A 384 -28.63 12.89 6.17
CA MET A 384 -29.71 13.00 7.15
C MET A 384 -30.19 11.63 7.66
N ASP A 385 -30.06 10.57 6.85
CA ASP A 385 -30.46 9.20 7.22
C ASP A 385 -29.32 8.45 7.91
N GLU A 386 -29.61 7.82 9.05
CA GLU A 386 -28.65 6.99 9.79
C GLU A 386 -28.28 5.70 9.06
N ASN A 387 -29.15 5.23 8.16
CA ASN A 387 -28.93 4.05 7.34
C ASN A 387 -28.36 4.38 5.96
N SER A 388 -28.04 5.64 5.70
CA SER A 388 -27.43 6.04 4.42
C SER A 388 -26.16 5.22 4.14
N PRO A 389 -26.01 4.65 2.94
CA PRO A 389 -24.79 3.93 2.54
C PRO A 389 -23.53 4.80 2.58
N ALA A 390 -23.69 6.13 2.58
CA ALA A 390 -22.61 7.10 2.65
C ALA A 390 -22.12 7.38 4.08
N LYS A 391 -22.86 6.97 5.11
CA LYS A 391 -22.52 7.20 6.50
C LYS A 391 -21.48 6.19 6.98
N LEU A 392 -20.46 6.67 7.68
CA LEU A 392 -19.53 5.80 8.40
C LEU A 392 -20.08 5.45 9.79
N LYS A 393 -19.73 4.26 10.28
CA LYS A 393 -20.08 3.76 11.62
C LYS A 393 -18.80 3.37 12.37
N ALA A 394 -18.85 3.37 13.69
CA ALA A 394 -17.75 2.81 14.49
C ALA A 394 -17.57 1.32 14.15
N GLY A 395 -16.33 0.89 13.97
CA GLY A 395 -15.96 -0.44 13.48
C GLY A 395 -15.82 -0.55 11.96
N ASP A 396 -16.21 0.48 11.19
CA ASP A 396 -15.87 0.52 9.77
C ASP A 396 -14.36 0.61 9.58
N VAL A 397 -13.83 -0.09 8.56
CA VAL A 397 -12.41 -0.05 8.19
C VAL A 397 -12.24 0.77 6.92
N LEU A 398 -11.21 1.61 6.92
CA LEU A 398 -10.83 2.42 5.77
C LEU A 398 -9.41 2.06 5.32
N GLU A 399 -9.20 2.11 4.01
CA GLU A 399 -7.90 1.96 3.37
C GLU A 399 -7.26 3.35 3.18
N PRO A 400 -6.15 3.65 3.88
CA PRO A 400 -5.46 4.92 3.76
C PRO A 400 -4.66 5.00 2.46
N MET A 401 -4.76 6.14 1.79
CA MET A 401 -4.10 6.43 0.52
C MET A 401 -3.36 7.75 0.58
N THR A 402 -2.24 7.82 -0.14
CA THR A 402 -1.46 9.06 -0.25
C THR A 402 -1.25 9.41 -1.71
N ARG A 403 -1.38 10.70 -2.02
CA ARG A 403 -1.00 11.25 -3.32
C ARG A 403 -0.07 12.43 -3.11
N LYS A 404 1.08 12.41 -3.78
CA LYS A 404 2.03 13.52 -3.84
C LYS A 404 2.16 13.97 -5.29
N ASN A 405 1.88 15.25 -5.51
CA ASN A 405 1.98 15.86 -6.84
C ASN A 405 3.30 16.60 -7.01
N ASP A 406 3.80 16.61 -8.23
CA ASP A 406 4.90 17.47 -8.67
C ASP A 406 4.46 18.94 -8.75
N ARG A 407 5.34 19.80 -9.29
CA ARG A 407 5.02 21.24 -9.50
C ARG A 407 3.93 21.47 -10.54
N ASN A 408 3.65 20.50 -11.41
CA ASN A 408 2.68 20.56 -12.49
C ASN A 408 1.36 19.85 -12.13
N GLY A 409 1.19 19.40 -10.88
CA GLY A 409 -0.01 18.69 -10.44
C GLY A 409 -0.05 17.20 -10.80
N ARG A 410 0.99 16.67 -11.46
CA ARG A 410 1.08 15.25 -11.85
C ARG A 410 1.49 14.41 -10.64
N PRO A 411 0.80 13.30 -10.35
CA PRO A 411 1.17 12.43 -9.25
C PRO A 411 2.50 11.71 -9.55
N PHE A 412 3.41 11.68 -8.58
CA PHE A 412 4.61 10.84 -8.62
C PHE A 412 4.62 9.76 -7.53
N VAL A 413 3.80 9.94 -6.49
CA VAL A 413 3.40 8.89 -5.54
C VAL A 413 1.88 8.96 -5.45
N ILE A 414 1.20 7.84 -5.66
CA ILE A 414 -0.25 7.74 -5.62
C ILE A 414 -0.68 6.32 -5.26
N GLY A 415 -1.78 6.18 -4.52
CA GLY A 415 -2.39 4.90 -4.20
C GLY A 415 -2.45 4.58 -2.71
N PRO A 416 -2.92 3.36 -2.38
CA PRO A 416 -3.00 2.87 -1.01
C PRO A 416 -1.63 2.69 -0.37
N ILE A 417 -1.60 2.80 0.96
CA ILE A 417 -0.41 2.46 1.74
C ILE A 417 -0.44 0.96 2.01
N ASP A 418 0.56 0.24 1.49
CA ASP A 418 0.69 -1.21 1.68
C ASP A 418 0.57 -1.61 3.15
N TRP A 419 -0.22 -2.66 3.41
CA TRP A 419 -0.38 -3.26 4.73
C TRP A 419 -0.81 -2.26 5.82
N ALA A 420 -1.66 -1.30 5.47
CA ALA A 420 -2.16 -0.30 6.40
C ALA A 420 -3.68 -0.15 6.33
N PHE A 421 -4.31 -0.04 7.49
CA PHE A 421 -5.75 0.18 7.62
C PHE A 421 -6.05 1.15 8.76
N LEU A 422 -7.17 1.85 8.62
CA LEU A 422 -7.74 2.74 9.63
C LEU A 422 -9.03 2.13 10.17
N ASN A 423 -9.13 1.96 11.48
CA ASN A 423 -10.35 1.50 12.12
C ASN A 423 -11.11 2.69 12.72
N VAL A 424 -12.35 2.91 12.31
CA VAL A 424 -13.18 4.01 12.83
C VAL A 424 -13.58 3.71 14.28
N THR A 425 -13.09 4.50 15.22
CA THR A 425 -13.40 4.33 16.65
C THR A 425 -14.61 5.14 17.10
N GLY A 426 -14.90 6.25 16.41
CA GLY A 426 -16.05 7.08 16.70
C GLY A 426 -16.01 8.43 16.00
N PHE A 427 -16.80 9.37 16.49
CA PHE A 427 -16.96 10.71 15.92
C PHE A 427 -16.83 11.76 17.02
N GLU A 428 -16.17 12.88 16.71
CA GLU A 428 -16.13 14.08 17.54
C GLU A 428 -16.70 15.25 16.73
N GLY A 429 -17.96 15.59 16.98
CA GLY A 429 -18.72 16.44 16.08
C GLY A 429 -18.80 15.79 14.69
N ARG A 430 -18.20 16.44 13.68
CA ARG A 430 -18.12 15.93 12.30
C ARG A 430 -16.81 15.21 11.99
N ASN A 431 -15.83 15.28 12.88
CA ASN A 431 -14.55 14.63 12.68
C ASN A 431 -14.67 13.14 12.99
N VAL A 432 -14.17 12.30 12.08
CA VAL A 432 -14.04 10.86 12.25
C VAL A 432 -12.75 10.58 13.01
N LYS A 433 -12.84 9.85 14.13
CA LYS A 433 -11.70 9.35 14.90
C LYS A 433 -11.36 7.93 14.45
N MET A 434 -10.07 7.68 14.22
CA MET A 434 -9.60 6.42 13.67
C MET A 434 -8.31 5.96 14.37
N ASP A 435 -8.18 4.66 14.57
CA ASP A 435 -6.93 4.02 14.96
C ASP A 435 -6.17 3.55 13.71
N PHE A 436 -4.87 3.80 13.66
CA PHE A 436 -4.01 3.48 12.53
C PHE A 436 -3.20 2.20 12.80
N TYR A 437 -3.40 1.19 11.95
CA TYR A 437 -2.69 -0.07 11.99
C TYR A 437 -1.85 -0.18 10.72
N SER A 438 -0.54 -0.34 10.86
CA SER A 438 0.39 -0.41 9.73
C SER A 438 1.40 -1.52 9.93
N GLY A 439 1.69 -2.25 8.86
CA GLY A 439 2.75 -3.24 8.79
C GLY A 439 4.15 -2.64 8.76
N ARG A 440 4.28 -1.45 8.14
CA ARG A 440 5.52 -0.68 8.06
C ARG A 440 5.48 0.54 9.00
N ALA A 441 6.63 0.97 9.50
CA ALA A 441 6.70 2.20 10.30
C ALA A 441 6.49 3.45 9.42
N GLY A 442 5.71 4.43 9.91
CA GLY A 442 5.72 5.80 9.39
C GLY A 442 4.93 6.12 8.09
N GLY A 443 3.90 5.36 7.73
CA GLY A 443 3.21 5.53 6.43
C GLY A 443 2.32 6.77 6.26
N LEU A 444 1.56 7.16 7.29
CA LEU A 444 0.53 8.22 7.17
C LEU A 444 0.99 9.58 7.73
N GLN A 445 2.09 9.60 8.50
CA GLN A 445 2.64 10.79 9.13
C GLN A 445 3.35 11.72 8.11
N GLY A 446 3.62 12.95 8.53
CA GLY A 446 4.41 13.93 7.77
C GLY A 446 3.73 15.30 7.62
N ARG A 447 4.46 16.26 7.08
CA ARG A 447 4.02 17.65 6.96
C ARG A 447 2.85 17.82 6.00
N LYS A 448 1.83 18.57 6.43
CA LYS A 448 0.70 18.99 5.59
C LYS A 448 1.20 19.98 4.53
N ASN A 449 0.93 19.69 3.26
CA ASN A 449 1.29 20.53 2.11
C ASN A 449 0.14 20.49 1.10
N LYS A 450 -0.08 21.57 0.35
CA LYS A 450 -1.09 21.66 -0.73
C LYS A 450 -0.89 20.61 -1.83
N ARG A 451 0.31 20.03 -1.97
CA ARG A 451 0.63 18.99 -2.97
C ARG A 451 0.52 17.56 -2.43
N THR A 452 0.22 17.39 -1.15
CA THR A 452 0.14 16.08 -0.50
C THR A 452 -1.30 15.87 -0.05
N PHE A 453 -1.96 14.88 -0.64
CA PHE A 453 -3.31 14.47 -0.29
C PHE A 453 -3.25 13.18 0.52
N ARG A 454 -4.04 13.13 1.60
CA ARG A 454 -4.21 11.96 2.44
C ARG A 454 -5.69 11.68 2.54
N MET A 455 -6.10 10.58 1.93
CA MET A 455 -7.50 10.17 1.90
C MET A 455 -7.61 8.77 2.47
N ALA A 456 -8.79 8.40 2.91
CA ALA A 456 -9.09 7.04 3.31
C ALA A 456 -10.45 6.64 2.75
N LEU A 457 -10.51 5.49 2.09
CA LEU A 457 -11.72 4.97 1.46
C LEU A 457 -12.28 3.83 2.30
N LYS A 458 -13.61 3.76 2.45
CA LYS A 458 -14.24 2.63 3.13
C LYS A 458 -13.95 1.33 2.39
N VAL A 459 -13.44 0.35 3.12
CA VAL A 459 -13.15 -0.99 2.59
C VAL A 459 -14.45 -1.75 2.31
N ARG A 460 -14.49 -2.46 1.18
CA ARG A 460 -15.63 -3.27 0.74
C ARG A 460 -15.21 -4.72 0.46
N PRO A 461 -15.18 -5.59 1.48
CA PRO A 461 -14.85 -6.99 1.25
C PRO A 461 -16.03 -7.71 0.57
N PHE A 462 -15.77 -8.36 -0.55
CA PHE A 462 -16.77 -9.14 -1.29
C PHE A 462 -16.44 -10.62 -1.39
N GLN A 463 -15.18 -10.99 -1.19
CA GLN A 463 -14.74 -12.38 -1.19
C GLN A 463 -15.03 -13.02 0.18
N GLU A 464 -15.17 -14.34 0.20
CA GLU A 464 -15.40 -15.09 1.44
C GLU A 464 -14.17 -15.11 2.35
N ALA A 465 -12.97 -15.08 1.76
CA ALA A 465 -11.69 -15.13 2.45
C ALA A 465 -10.59 -14.49 1.58
N SER A 466 -9.42 -14.26 2.17
CA SER A 466 -8.23 -13.80 1.46
C SER A 466 -7.10 -14.82 1.59
N THR A 467 -6.30 -14.99 0.54
CA THR A 467 -5.10 -15.84 0.57
C THR A 467 -3.87 -14.96 0.69
N VAL A 468 -3.12 -15.09 1.80
CA VAL A 468 -1.85 -14.40 1.97
C VAL A 468 -0.73 -15.26 1.42
N ARG A 469 0.08 -14.72 0.52
CA ARG A 469 1.31 -15.36 0.01
C ARG A 469 2.54 -14.63 0.53
N LEU A 470 3.45 -15.38 1.13
CA LEU A 470 4.74 -14.89 1.61
C LEU A 470 5.85 -15.34 0.66
N HIS A 471 6.70 -14.40 0.24
CA HIS A 471 7.88 -14.71 -0.56
C HIS A 471 9.11 -13.92 -0.11
N LEU A 472 10.28 -14.32 -0.60
CA LEU A 472 11.53 -13.65 -0.30
C LEU A 472 11.57 -12.24 -0.91
N GLN A 473 12.06 -11.29 -0.13
CA GLN A 473 12.20 -9.90 -0.56
C GLN A 473 13.06 -9.82 -1.84
N ARG A 474 12.54 -9.12 -2.86
CA ARG A 474 13.14 -8.99 -4.21
C ARG A 474 13.24 -10.29 -5.01
N ASP A 475 12.65 -11.38 -4.54
CA ASP A 475 12.52 -12.63 -5.28
C ASP A 475 11.12 -13.23 -5.11
N PRO A 476 10.14 -12.80 -5.94
CA PRO A 476 8.77 -13.31 -5.91
C PRO A 476 8.63 -14.79 -6.25
N SER A 477 9.67 -15.41 -6.83
CA SER A 477 9.65 -16.81 -7.23
C SER A 477 9.98 -17.76 -6.08
N THR A 478 10.61 -17.26 -5.02
CA THR A 478 11.02 -18.05 -3.86
C THR A 478 9.97 -17.95 -2.74
N PRO A 479 9.12 -18.97 -2.53
CA PRO A 479 8.10 -18.96 -1.48
C PRO A 479 8.71 -19.13 -0.08
N MET A 480 8.09 -18.51 0.92
CA MET A 480 8.45 -18.70 2.33
C MET A 480 7.65 -19.83 2.96
N ILE A 481 8.20 -21.05 2.92
CA ILE A 481 7.53 -22.28 3.33
C ILE A 481 7.60 -22.49 4.85
N GLY A 482 6.49 -22.86 5.48
CA GLY A 482 6.45 -23.26 6.89
C GLY A 482 6.49 -22.11 7.90
N TYR A 483 6.29 -20.87 7.46
CA TYR A 483 6.25 -19.69 8.31
C TYR A 483 4.93 -19.66 9.08
N GLU A 484 4.99 -19.26 10.36
CA GLU A 484 3.85 -19.29 11.26
C GLU A 484 3.15 -17.93 11.27
N LEU A 485 1.83 -17.93 11.10
CA LEU A 485 1.01 -16.73 11.21
C LEU A 485 0.24 -16.75 12.51
N TYR A 486 0.38 -15.67 13.27
CA TYR A 486 -0.34 -15.43 14.52
C TYR A 486 -1.24 -14.21 14.35
N GLU A 487 -2.47 -14.28 14.83
CA GLU A 487 -3.33 -13.11 14.98
C GLU A 487 -3.07 -12.45 16.32
N LYS A 488 -2.90 -11.13 16.33
CA LYS A 488 -2.92 -10.34 17.55
C LYS A 488 -4.29 -9.69 17.70
N GLU A 489 -4.94 -9.90 18.83
CA GLU A 489 -6.19 -9.20 19.17
C GLU A 489 -5.98 -7.67 19.13
N LEU A 490 -6.90 -6.93 18.52
CA LEU A 490 -6.72 -5.48 18.30
C LEU A 490 -6.60 -4.68 19.61
N LYS A 491 -7.35 -5.10 20.64
CA LYS A 491 -7.41 -4.43 21.96
C LYS A 491 -6.49 -5.04 23.01
N SER A 492 -5.76 -6.11 22.67
CA SER A 492 -5.04 -6.96 23.62
C SER A 492 -3.66 -7.34 23.09
N THR A 493 -2.80 -7.87 23.95
CA THR A 493 -1.46 -8.36 23.57
C THR A 493 -1.46 -9.85 23.25
N LYS A 494 -2.58 -10.53 23.44
CA LYS A 494 -2.71 -11.97 23.20
C LYS A 494 -2.54 -12.28 21.71
N MET A 495 -1.73 -13.30 21.44
CA MET A 495 -1.51 -13.85 20.10
C MET A 495 -2.11 -15.24 19.99
N THR A 496 -2.90 -15.47 18.94
CA THR A 496 -3.51 -16.77 18.62
C THR A 496 -2.85 -17.33 17.37
N PHE A 497 -2.46 -18.60 17.40
CA PHE A 497 -1.90 -19.27 16.23
C PHE A 497 -3.00 -19.54 15.21
N ILE A 498 -2.77 -19.15 13.95
CA ILE A 498 -3.73 -19.36 12.86
C ILE A 498 -3.33 -20.59 12.04
N GLY A 499 -2.07 -20.65 11.63
CA GLY A 499 -1.59 -21.67 10.72
C GLY A 499 -0.16 -21.42 10.24
N ARG A 500 0.30 -22.32 9.37
CA ARG A 500 1.60 -22.24 8.70
C ARG A 500 1.42 -22.12 7.20
N THR A 501 2.32 -21.40 6.55
CA THR A 501 2.33 -21.33 5.09
C THR A 501 2.63 -22.70 4.47
N ASP A 502 1.96 -22.98 3.34
CA ASP A 502 2.15 -24.20 2.56
C ASP A 502 3.47 -24.17 1.74
N TRP A 503 3.60 -25.14 0.83
CA TRP A 503 4.77 -25.30 -0.04
C TRP A 503 4.97 -24.15 -1.05
N ASP A 504 3.94 -23.34 -1.33
CA ASP A 504 4.04 -22.14 -2.17
C ASP A 504 3.97 -20.85 -1.33
N GLY A 505 4.17 -20.97 -0.01
CA GLY A 505 4.20 -19.83 0.91
C GLY A 505 2.82 -19.22 1.17
N ARG A 506 1.73 -19.95 0.92
CA ARG A 506 0.35 -19.44 1.03
C ARG A 506 -0.31 -19.87 2.33
N LEU A 507 -1.18 -19.02 2.85
CA LEU A 507 -2.14 -19.35 3.90
C LEU A 507 -3.47 -18.65 3.63
N ARG A 508 -4.57 -19.43 3.64
CA ARG A 508 -5.92 -18.90 3.55
C ARG A 508 -6.33 -18.29 4.91
N ILE A 509 -6.79 -17.05 4.87
CA ILE A 509 -7.19 -16.26 6.03
C ILE A 509 -8.71 -16.09 5.99
N GLU A 510 -9.37 -16.81 6.90
CA GLU A 510 -10.82 -16.71 7.08
C GLU A 510 -11.20 -15.41 7.82
N PRO A 511 -12.41 -14.88 7.54
CA PRO A 511 -12.98 -13.74 8.25
C PRO A 511 -13.27 -14.09 9.71
N THR A 512 -13.20 -13.08 10.58
CA THR A 512 -13.54 -13.19 12.00
C THR A 512 -14.66 -12.21 12.36
N LYS A 513 -15.02 -12.13 13.64
CA LYS A 513 -15.99 -11.13 14.12
C LYS A 513 -15.43 -9.71 14.07
N ASP A 514 -14.10 -9.58 14.14
CA ASP A 514 -13.43 -8.30 14.04
C ASP A 514 -13.36 -7.86 12.57
N PRO A 515 -13.42 -6.55 12.29
CA PRO A 515 -13.56 -6.05 10.92
C PRO A 515 -12.27 -6.21 10.09
N PHE A 516 -11.13 -6.47 10.74
CA PHE A 516 -9.86 -6.81 10.10
C PHE A 516 -8.98 -7.58 11.09
N ARG A 517 -7.95 -8.27 10.59
CA ARG A 517 -7.03 -9.10 11.38
C ARG A 517 -5.63 -8.50 11.35
N LEU A 518 -4.96 -8.45 12.51
CA LEU A 518 -3.56 -8.02 12.60
C LEU A 518 -2.66 -9.26 12.68
N LEU A 519 -2.08 -9.65 11.54
CA LEU A 519 -1.25 -10.84 11.45
C LEU A 519 0.20 -10.53 11.82
N TYR A 520 0.84 -11.46 12.51
CA TYR A 520 2.26 -11.47 12.82
C TYR A 520 2.86 -12.69 12.16
N VAL A 521 3.77 -12.45 11.22
CA VAL A 521 4.55 -13.51 10.60
C VAL A 521 5.72 -13.83 11.50
N LYS A 522 5.84 -15.10 11.88
CA LYS A 522 6.93 -15.62 12.69
C LYS A 522 7.68 -16.73 11.96
N ASN A 523 8.96 -16.81 12.28
CA ASN A 523 9.79 -17.96 11.94
C ASN A 523 10.59 -18.35 13.20
N GLY A 524 10.30 -19.51 13.79
CA GLY A 524 10.81 -19.88 15.11
C GLY A 524 10.42 -18.85 16.18
N GLY A 525 11.39 -18.38 16.96
CA GLY A 525 11.16 -17.39 18.02
C GLY A 525 11.00 -15.94 17.55
N ALA A 526 11.26 -15.61 16.28
CA ALA A 526 11.32 -14.24 15.81
C ALA A 526 10.04 -13.81 15.06
N VAL A 527 9.59 -12.58 15.33
CA VAL A 527 8.62 -11.87 14.48
C VAL A 527 9.36 -11.20 13.33
N LEU A 528 8.90 -11.44 12.11
CA LEU A 528 9.48 -10.90 10.89
C LEU A 528 8.69 -9.72 10.34
N ALA A 529 7.37 -9.81 10.38
CA ALA A 529 6.50 -8.75 9.88
C ALA A 529 5.16 -8.71 10.60
N ARG A 530 4.53 -7.54 10.46
CA ARG A 530 3.15 -7.26 10.85
C ARG A 530 2.37 -7.03 9.56
N LEU A 531 1.26 -7.74 9.38
CA LEU A 531 0.44 -7.68 8.18
C LEU A 531 -1.02 -7.48 8.61
N PRO A 532 -1.47 -6.22 8.76
CA PRO A 532 -2.90 -5.91 8.83
C PRO A 532 -3.60 -6.38 7.54
N ILE A 533 -4.69 -7.12 7.65
CA ILE A 533 -5.46 -7.61 6.50
C ILE A 533 -6.96 -7.51 6.77
N VAL A 534 -7.74 -7.17 5.75
CA VAL A 534 -9.21 -7.29 5.78
C VAL A 534 -9.57 -8.55 4.98
N PRO A 535 -9.92 -9.67 5.64
CA PRO A 535 -10.32 -10.88 4.92
C PRO A 535 -11.50 -10.57 3.99
N GLY A 536 -11.38 -10.99 2.73
CA GLY A 536 -12.40 -10.79 1.72
C GLY A 536 -12.23 -9.53 0.85
N LEU A 537 -11.27 -8.65 1.16
CA LEU A 537 -11.00 -7.44 0.37
C LEU A 537 -10.33 -7.79 -0.97
N HIS A 538 -9.23 -8.53 -0.90
CA HIS A 538 -8.51 -9.06 -2.05
C HIS A 538 -8.54 -10.59 -1.99
N GLU A 539 -8.58 -11.24 -3.16
CA GLU A 539 -8.46 -12.69 -3.24
C GLU A 539 -7.05 -13.14 -2.83
N PHE A 540 -6.03 -12.41 -3.27
CA PHE A 540 -4.61 -12.65 -2.97
C PHE A 540 -3.93 -11.39 -2.45
N ASP A 541 -3.31 -11.50 -1.28
CA ASP A 541 -2.43 -10.48 -0.71
C ASP A 541 -1.00 -11.02 -0.67
N VAL A 542 -0.05 -10.25 -1.20
CA VAL A 542 1.34 -10.72 -1.39
C VAL A 542 2.29 -9.89 -0.52
N ALA A 543 3.00 -10.55 0.41
CA ALA A 543 3.93 -9.91 1.33
C ALA A 543 5.38 -10.23 0.98
N ASP A 544 6.19 -9.19 0.80
CA ASP A 544 7.62 -9.28 0.56
C ASP A 544 8.41 -9.22 1.89
N LEU A 545 9.00 -10.34 2.28
CA LEU A 545 9.63 -10.46 3.60
C LEU A 545 11.13 -10.75 3.49
N SER A 546 11.90 -10.21 4.43
CA SER A 546 13.32 -10.55 4.53
C SER A 546 13.46 -11.99 5.04
N GLY A 547 14.23 -12.81 4.33
CA GLY A 547 14.54 -14.18 4.72
C GLY A 547 15.34 -14.23 6.02
N ASP A 548 15.17 -15.29 6.80
CA ASP A 548 15.72 -15.41 8.15
C ASP A 548 16.22 -16.83 8.47
N ASP A 549 16.47 -17.62 7.44
CA ASP A 549 16.81 -19.05 7.56
C ASP A 549 18.13 -19.26 8.32
N THR A 550 19.11 -18.39 8.11
CA THR A 550 20.41 -18.48 8.80
C THR A 550 20.26 -18.26 10.30
N ARG A 551 19.40 -17.32 10.73
CA ARG A 551 19.09 -17.13 12.15
C ARG A 551 18.30 -18.30 12.70
N LEU A 552 17.34 -18.84 11.95
CA LEU A 552 16.57 -20.01 12.36
C LEU A 552 17.49 -21.23 12.58
N GLN A 553 18.45 -21.47 11.69
CA GLN A 553 19.46 -22.52 11.87
C GLN A 553 20.30 -22.30 13.12
N ALA A 554 20.71 -21.06 13.40
CA ALA A 554 21.42 -20.71 14.63
C ALA A 554 20.54 -20.96 15.87
N GLU A 555 19.26 -20.61 15.84
CA GLU A 555 18.30 -20.89 16.91
C GLU A 555 18.15 -22.40 17.16
N ALA A 556 17.99 -23.20 16.08
CA ALA A 556 17.89 -24.65 16.18
C ALA A 556 19.15 -25.27 16.80
N TYR A 557 20.33 -24.82 16.39
CA TYR A 557 21.60 -25.24 17.00
C TYR A 557 21.64 -24.91 18.49
N ILE A 558 21.28 -23.68 18.87
CA ILE A 558 21.29 -23.22 20.25
C ILE A 558 20.30 -24.01 21.11
N ARG A 559 19.08 -24.26 20.63
CA ARG A 559 18.11 -25.12 21.33
C ARG A 559 18.66 -26.54 21.52
N GLY A 560 19.36 -27.09 20.52
CA GLY A 560 20.06 -28.37 20.64
C GLY A 560 21.11 -28.36 21.75
N VAL A 561 21.92 -27.31 21.82
CA VAL A 561 22.93 -27.14 22.89
C VAL A 561 22.28 -26.96 24.25
N GLN A 562 21.20 -26.19 24.37
CA GLN A 562 20.47 -26.01 25.62
C GLN A 562 19.91 -27.34 26.15
N ASN A 563 19.33 -28.16 25.29
CA ASN A 563 18.87 -29.51 25.67
C ASN A 563 20.04 -30.40 26.11
N ALA A 564 21.17 -30.35 25.40
CA ALA A 564 22.37 -31.09 25.81
C ALA A 564 22.93 -30.63 27.17
N ILE A 565 22.84 -29.34 27.49
CA ILE A 565 23.20 -28.81 28.81
C ILE A 565 22.27 -29.39 29.89
N ILE A 566 20.96 -29.42 29.64
CA ILE A 566 19.97 -29.99 30.57
C ILE A 566 20.28 -31.48 30.85
N ASP A 567 20.50 -32.25 29.79
CA ASP A 567 20.85 -33.67 29.90
C ASP A 567 22.17 -33.87 30.66
N LEU A 568 23.19 -33.06 30.37
CA LEU A 568 24.48 -33.14 31.04
C LEU A 568 24.37 -32.81 32.54
N VAL A 569 23.56 -31.82 32.92
CA VAL A 569 23.29 -31.48 34.32
C VAL A 569 22.59 -32.64 35.03
N ALA A 570 21.59 -33.25 34.39
CA ALA A 570 20.90 -34.42 34.94
C ALA A 570 21.85 -35.62 35.12
N VAL A 571 22.70 -35.90 34.12
CA VAL A 571 23.71 -36.96 34.18
C VAL A 571 24.72 -36.69 35.29
N ARG A 572 25.21 -35.46 35.44
CA ARG A 572 26.16 -35.08 36.50
C ARG A 572 25.56 -35.21 37.89
N ALA A 573 24.31 -34.81 38.10
CA ALA A 573 23.59 -35.00 39.36
C ALA A 573 23.37 -36.49 39.69
N LEU A 574 23.10 -37.32 38.68
CA LEU A 574 22.99 -38.76 38.86
C LEU A 574 24.34 -39.39 39.26
N PHE A 575 25.45 -38.96 38.65
CA PHE A 575 26.79 -39.39 39.04
C PHE A 575 27.11 -38.98 40.47
N GLU A 576 26.84 -37.73 40.86
CA GLU A 576 27.00 -37.24 42.23
C GLU A 576 26.29 -38.16 43.24
N ALA A 577 24.98 -38.38 43.06
CA ALA A 577 24.20 -39.22 43.96
C ALA A 577 24.72 -40.68 44.02
N ARG A 578 25.17 -41.24 42.89
CA ARG A 578 25.73 -42.59 42.84
C ARG A 578 27.09 -42.69 43.52
N ILE A 579 27.95 -41.69 43.34
CA ILE A 579 29.28 -41.64 43.98
C ILE A 579 29.10 -41.53 45.50
N GLU A 580 28.23 -40.63 45.97
CA GLU A 580 27.95 -40.47 47.40
C GLU A 580 27.41 -41.78 48.02
N LEU A 581 26.44 -42.43 47.37
CA LEU A 581 25.91 -43.71 47.83
C LEU A 581 26.97 -44.81 47.92
N ARG A 582 27.92 -44.86 46.97
CA ARG A 582 29.01 -45.86 46.99
C ARG A 582 30.05 -45.55 48.06
N LEU A 583 30.31 -44.26 48.32
CA LEU A 583 31.17 -43.82 49.42
C LEU A 583 30.55 -44.18 50.78
N GLU A 584 29.24 -44.00 50.95
CA GLU A 584 28.51 -44.41 52.16
C GLU A 584 28.58 -45.93 52.41
N ARG A 585 28.59 -46.73 51.33
CA ARG A 585 28.67 -48.20 51.39
C ARG A 585 30.10 -48.74 51.49
N GLY A 586 31.12 -47.88 51.52
CA GLY A 586 32.53 -48.28 51.54
C GLY A 586 33.04 -48.92 50.23
N GLU A 587 32.30 -48.78 49.13
CA GLU A 587 32.65 -49.35 47.83
C GLU A 587 33.59 -48.40 47.04
N PHE A 588 34.79 -48.17 47.56
CA PHE A 588 35.70 -47.10 47.10
C PHE A 588 36.17 -47.25 45.65
N ASP A 589 36.49 -48.47 45.19
CA ASP A 589 36.99 -48.69 43.83
C ASP A 589 35.90 -48.41 42.78
N LYS A 590 34.65 -48.75 43.10
CA LYS A 590 33.49 -48.44 42.25
C LYS A 590 33.15 -46.95 42.26
N ALA A 591 33.30 -46.28 43.41
CA ALA A 591 33.17 -44.82 43.49
C ALA A 591 34.24 -44.12 42.64
N GLN A 592 35.47 -44.63 42.65
CA GLN A 592 36.57 -44.08 41.84
C GLN A 592 36.33 -44.29 40.33
N THR A 593 35.82 -45.46 39.94
CA THR A 593 35.44 -45.73 38.52
C THR A 593 34.35 -44.76 38.04
N LEU A 594 33.33 -44.49 38.86
CA LEU A 594 32.28 -43.51 38.54
C LEU A 594 32.81 -42.08 38.50
N MET A 595 33.81 -41.76 39.33
CA MET A 595 34.47 -40.45 39.32
C MET A 595 35.28 -40.23 38.03
N GLU A 596 35.98 -41.26 37.55
CA GLU A 596 36.67 -41.21 36.25
C GLU A 596 35.68 -41.05 35.08
N ALA A 597 34.54 -41.75 35.13
CA ALA A 597 33.47 -41.58 34.15
C ALA A 597 32.86 -40.17 34.16
N LEU A 598 32.71 -39.54 35.34
CA LEU A 598 32.25 -38.15 35.49
C LEU A 598 33.27 -37.15 34.92
N ARG A 599 34.58 -37.40 35.07
CA ARG A 599 35.65 -36.55 34.52
C ARG A 599 35.68 -36.55 33.00
N ASN A 600 35.36 -37.68 32.38
CA ASN A 600 35.33 -37.82 30.92
C ASN A 600 34.10 -37.17 30.28
N GLN A 601 33.16 -36.65 31.07
CA GLN A 601 32.04 -35.88 30.54
C GLN A 601 32.51 -34.54 29.97
N PRO A 602 31.81 -33.98 28.95
CA PRO A 602 32.19 -32.71 28.33
C PRO A 602 32.38 -31.59 29.36
N SER A 603 33.49 -30.86 29.25
CA SER A 603 33.77 -29.71 30.12
C SER A 603 33.12 -28.42 29.60
N ASN A 604 32.99 -27.43 30.48
CA ASN A 604 32.53 -26.09 30.10
C ASN A 604 33.40 -25.51 28.97
N GLU A 605 34.72 -25.56 29.11
CA GLU A 605 35.66 -25.02 28.11
C GLU A 605 35.50 -25.68 26.73
N GLN A 606 35.32 -27.00 26.68
CA GLN A 606 35.13 -27.73 25.42
C GLN A 606 33.85 -27.27 24.70
N LEU A 607 32.74 -27.20 25.43
CA LEU A 607 31.45 -26.78 24.89
C LEU A 607 31.45 -25.28 24.51
N ALA A 608 32.08 -24.43 25.33
CA ALA A 608 32.20 -23.00 25.07
C ALA A 608 33.05 -22.71 23.80
N ASN A 609 34.13 -23.47 23.59
CA ASN A 609 34.95 -23.37 22.39
C ASN A 609 34.20 -23.81 21.13
N ASP A 610 33.44 -24.92 21.20
CA ASP A 610 32.64 -25.39 20.06
C ASP A 610 31.53 -24.39 19.71
N MET A 611 30.82 -23.87 20.73
CA MET A 611 29.87 -22.76 20.56
C MET A 611 30.51 -21.51 19.96
N GLY A 612 31.74 -21.16 20.37
CA GLY A 612 32.49 -20.03 19.81
C GLY A 612 32.73 -20.19 18.31
N LYS A 613 33.21 -21.36 17.87
CA LYS A 613 33.41 -21.66 16.44
C LYS A 613 32.12 -21.56 15.64
N ARG A 614 31.02 -22.10 16.19
CA ARG A 614 29.70 -22.05 15.55
C ARG A 614 29.12 -20.63 15.49
N GLN A 615 29.30 -19.81 16.51
CA GLN A 615 28.89 -18.41 16.48
C GLN A 615 29.63 -17.64 15.37
N THR A 616 30.94 -17.81 15.25
CA THR A 616 31.73 -17.18 14.16
C THR A 616 31.23 -17.62 12.79
N TYR A 617 30.92 -18.91 12.61
CA TYR A 617 30.34 -19.44 11.38
C TYR A 617 29.03 -18.74 11.01
N PHE A 618 28.06 -18.65 11.93
CA PHE A 618 26.79 -17.97 11.66
C PHE A 618 26.96 -16.46 11.43
N ASN A 619 27.86 -15.80 12.17
CA ASN A 619 28.13 -14.37 11.98
C ASN A 619 28.74 -14.04 10.63
N ASN A 620 29.56 -14.94 10.07
CA ASN A 620 30.10 -14.79 8.72
C ASN A 620 29.00 -14.90 7.66
N LEU A 621 28.03 -15.81 7.83
CA LEU A 621 26.88 -15.92 6.93
C LEU A 621 25.95 -14.71 7.04
N LEU A 622 25.83 -14.12 8.23
CA LEU A 622 24.99 -12.96 8.53
C LEU A 622 25.70 -11.61 8.33
N ALA A 623 26.83 -11.57 7.61
CA ALA A 623 27.64 -10.36 7.45
C ALA A 623 26.85 -9.16 6.87
N ARG A 624 25.81 -9.43 6.07
CA ARG A 624 24.97 -8.40 5.43
C ARG A 624 23.77 -7.95 6.28
N SER A 625 23.49 -8.62 7.40
CA SER A 625 22.27 -8.45 8.20
C SER A 625 22.59 -8.17 9.66
N ALA A 626 22.93 -6.91 9.98
CA ALA A 626 23.33 -6.50 11.33
C ALA A 626 22.28 -6.87 12.40
N ASN A 627 20.99 -6.68 12.11
CA ASN A 627 19.90 -6.99 13.04
C ASN A 627 19.80 -8.49 13.38
N GLN A 628 19.96 -9.37 12.38
CA GLN A 628 19.93 -10.82 12.61
C GLN A 628 21.18 -11.27 13.36
N ARG A 629 22.35 -10.70 13.05
CA ARG A 629 23.60 -10.96 13.75
C ARG A 629 23.49 -10.62 15.23
N ALA A 630 22.96 -9.44 15.57
CA ALA A 630 22.76 -9.03 16.97
C ALA A 630 21.87 -10.03 17.74
N LYS A 631 20.79 -10.52 17.11
CA LYS A 631 19.93 -11.56 17.71
C LYS A 631 20.67 -12.88 17.92
N VAL A 632 21.47 -13.33 16.95
CA VAL A 632 22.29 -14.54 17.09
C VAL A 632 23.29 -14.37 18.24
N ASP A 633 24.01 -13.26 18.29
CA ASP A 633 24.97 -12.96 19.35
C ASP A 633 24.31 -12.99 20.74
N GLN A 634 23.11 -12.43 20.87
CA GLN A 634 22.33 -12.48 22.11
C GLN A 634 21.97 -13.91 22.52
N MET A 635 21.47 -14.74 21.58
CA MET A 635 21.10 -16.13 21.89
C MET A 635 22.32 -16.97 22.34
N PHE A 636 23.48 -16.77 21.69
CA PHE A 636 24.73 -17.40 22.10
C PHE A 636 25.20 -16.90 23.48
N GLY A 637 25.05 -15.60 23.76
CA GLY A 637 25.34 -15.00 25.06
C GLY A 637 24.55 -15.64 26.20
N ILE A 638 23.21 -15.70 26.06
CA ILE A 638 22.33 -16.33 27.06
C ILE A 638 22.71 -17.80 27.30
N THR A 639 23.03 -18.53 26.25
CA THR A 639 23.36 -19.96 26.36
C THR A 639 24.71 -20.18 27.04
N ARG A 640 25.70 -19.29 26.85
CA ARG A 640 26.96 -19.32 27.61
C ARG A 640 26.76 -19.06 29.09
N GLU A 641 25.84 -18.17 29.43
CA GLU A 641 25.50 -17.88 30.83
C GLU A 641 24.92 -19.12 31.52
N LEU A 642 24.00 -19.84 30.86
CA LEU A 642 23.47 -21.12 31.34
C LEU A 642 24.58 -22.16 31.53
N LEU A 643 25.48 -22.26 30.56
CA LEU A 643 26.59 -23.20 30.60
C LEU A 643 27.57 -22.91 31.75
N THR A 644 27.87 -21.63 31.98
CA THR A 644 28.73 -21.19 33.10
C THR A 644 28.08 -21.44 34.45
N THR A 645 26.78 -21.21 34.54
CA THR A 645 26.00 -21.38 35.79
C THR A 645 25.87 -22.84 36.18
N HIS A 646 25.55 -23.73 35.23
CA HIS A 646 25.19 -25.11 35.54
C HIS A 646 26.33 -26.14 35.36
N ILE A 647 27.34 -25.84 34.55
CA ILE A 647 28.46 -26.75 34.25
C ILE A 647 29.75 -26.16 34.85
N ASN A 648 29.74 -25.85 36.14
CA ASN A 648 30.94 -25.36 36.82
C ASN A 648 31.84 -26.53 37.28
N GLY A 649 33.16 -26.30 37.35
CA GLY A 649 34.12 -27.29 37.85
C GLY A 649 34.11 -27.49 39.36
N LYS A 650 33.17 -26.87 40.09
CA LYS A 650 33.12 -26.96 41.56
C LYS A 650 32.64 -28.35 42.00
N LEU A 651 31.57 -28.85 41.38
CA LEU A 651 31.02 -30.18 41.68
C LEU A 651 32.07 -31.30 41.61
N VAL A 652 32.87 -31.31 40.53
CA VAL A 652 33.92 -32.32 40.32
C VAL A 652 35.00 -32.20 41.40
N ARG A 653 35.44 -30.98 41.74
CA ARG A 653 36.44 -30.74 42.80
C ARG A 653 35.94 -31.17 44.17
N ASP A 654 34.68 -30.85 44.50
CA ASP A 654 34.08 -31.17 45.80
C ASP A 654 33.92 -32.70 45.97
N LEU A 655 33.46 -33.40 44.93
CA LEU A 655 33.35 -34.86 44.93
C LEU A 655 34.72 -35.55 44.99
N GLU A 656 35.72 -35.01 44.29
CA GLU A 656 37.07 -35.53 44.35
C GLU A 656 37.67 -35.44 45.75
N ALA A 657 37.50 -34.29 46.41
CA ALA A 657 37.92 -34.11 47.80
C ALA A 657 37.23 -35.13 48.73
N LYS A 658 35.92 -35.40 48.52
CA LYS A 658 35.17 -36.42 49.27
C LYS A 658 35.71 -37.83 49.04
N VAL A 659 35.99 -38.23 47.79
CA VAL A 659 36.54 -39.56 47.46
C VAL A 659 37.94 -39.74 48.07
N ILE A 660 38.82 -38.74 47.97
CA ILE A 660 40.17 -38.78 48.55
C ILE A 660 40.11 -38.85 50.08
N ALA A 661 39.24 -38.05 50.71
CA ALA A 661 39.06 -38.06 52.16
C ALA A 661 38.51 -39.42 52.67
N ALA A 662 37.56 -40.00 51.95
CA ALA A 662 36.99 -41.30 52.28
C ALA A 662 38.04 -42.43 52.16
N LYS A 663 38.89 -42.40 51.12
CA LYS A 663 39.99 -43.36 50.93
C LYS A 663 41.06 -43.25 52.03
N LYS A 664 41.38 -42.02 52.46
CA LYS A 664 42.29 -41.78 53.60
C LYS A 664 41.72 -42.25 54.94
N LYS A 665 40.40 -42.17 55.14
CA LYS A 665 39.71 -42.74 56.32
C LYS A 665 39.68 -44.26 56.29
N ALA A 666 39.47 -44.88 55.13
CA ALA A 666 39.48 -46.34 54.99
C ALA A 666 40.87 -46.96 55.24
N GLY A 667 41.95 -46.29 54.80
CA GLY A 667 43.33 -46.68 55.12
C GLY A 667 43.75 -46.43 56.57
N LYS A 668 42.89 -45.81 57.38
CA LYS A 668 43.05 -45.62 58.83
C LYS A 668 41.96 -46.40 59.57
N THR A 669 41.89 -47.71 59.37
CA THR A 669 41.23 -48.59 60.36
C THR A 669 42.25 -48.94 61.44
N PRO A 670 41.90 -48.82 62.74
CA PRO A 670 42.75 -49.36 63.79
C PRO A 670 42.78 -50.89 63.65
N LYS A 671 43.97 -51.48 63.83
CA LYS A 671 44.12 -52.93 64.04
C LYS A 671 43.31 -53.39 65.23
#